data_AF-A0A519DKM9-F1
#
_entry.id   AF-A0A519DKM9-F1
#
_cell.length_a   1.000
_cell.length_b   1.000
_cell.length_c   1.000
_cell.angle_alpha   90.00
_cell.angle_beta   90.00
_cell.angle_gamma   90.00
#
_symmetry.space_group_name_H-M   'P 1'
#
loop_
_entity.id
_entity.type
_entity.pdbx_description
1 polymer ?
#
loop_
_entity_poly.entity_id
_entity_poly.type
_entity_poly.pdbx_seq_one_letter_code
_entity_poly.pdbx_strand_id
1 'polypeptide(L)'
;MHKKALLATMLVSVLLFSGCLGFFEENSDIVDAVDESPLIVVNEVADINYGESVHVSGIVTDELPTEARVTIAFSIPWGTIYETPDDEGNWQFSMGGLEPGDYNVSFTAVDDGDQSSDTITKSFTVRPPTEQNVVMVIWRSDIRYEIGEETSITGQLTHPTLSSCTLTYSLFSDGDPTSDSINFDTSSGMFLISLGVLSGYSNGTVAASCGQYVISEDSALVSIQPLEQPISDLDGDGVADEFDDCKDGESFSSSLTTDYDSDGCYDLSEDLDDDNDGLGDTIDNCQKGILGWLSTPIVDKDSDGCRDIDEDDDDDGDTILDIFDSCLDSPYGWVSNFVSDYDRDGCRDSDADIDDDNDGIADSLDDCPTGVIGWVPDATNDQDSDGCRDYDEDADDDNDSVFDDNDSCPNTLANFSVNEHGCAPYEWDDDGDGVMDDIDSCQGTPIGLVVNEQGCADLDGDGVFANIDQCPNSPPRWSVDNIGCAVIQNPVTWDTGPYSSARFGKAADFNFATKYDGNWKLSTEWDGNSTYIFIFLQSSNSYMSTIWSQNVGTLLDGVPKDCHIFFGSYDTDWQSDVDTMASRVSSYKNSQSEDGKSWVDDNVHFVYQQAGSIGGGLGSVISSWGQFYYGIDRFQQWREVGSLYNWAKTWSSDPDYRFDYLAKEPQMWNAEFPVEMRKHDPAVTVVDLWDAQRHTGGWGGGHKSFANGTFPDAATMLTFNTMEVYMHHGCNEKRDRYQKEDGSWGGCHEWDYDQRLNICQEFGNHSTCGDEFVRYITTYGREGRWLTDISPYLFMLKDGGQQEFRYGGANGGWLNISVYLSTWDDDGMRPTSAEYAFSGGSFRGQYNNQSMYKRVHDLTIPAGTDKVVISSVVTGHGFGKDDANCAEFCNHEHRFSMNGHVTQEDFPMAGNGTVNSDREGCAKSTDMGTVANQKGSWPYGRAGWCAGQDTKPWVWDISNWVDWSGGTNMLQYQGLYNGVNYVPQNEQSGANQDIRVVSYVIYYTNISSGNSSVQMEDTPSKPINDSQGNNVQTLDIEAWVRDKECAAVEH
;
A
#
# COMPACT_ATOMS: atom_id res chain seq x y z
N MET A 1 -53.24 41.97 14.36
CA MET A 1 -54.49 42.04 13.57
C MET A 1 -54.20 42.68 12.22
N HIS A 2 -54.74 42.11 11.13
CA HIS A 2 -54.70 42.61 9.74
C HIS A 2 -53.35 43.12 9.16
N LYS A 3 -52.52 42.18 8.67
CA LYS A 3 -52.05 42.10 7.25
C LYS A 3 -50.96 41.03 7.10
N LYS A 4 -51.29 39.92 6.42
CA LYS A 4 -50.42 39.00 5.64
C LYS A 4 -51.21 37.70 5.38
N ALA A 5 -52.27 37.81 4.58
CA ALA A 5 -53.14 36.69 4.21
C ALA A 5 -53.50 36.80 2.72
N LEU A 6 -52.50 36.73 1.84
CA LEU A 6 -52.70 36.54 0.39
C LEU A 6 -51.45 36.04 -0.39
N LEU A 7 -50.46 35.45 0.28
CA LEU A 7 -49.31 34.79 -0.39
C LEU A 7 -49.06 33.36 0.12
N ALA A 8 -50.00 32.81 0.88
CA ALA A 8 -49.95 31.45 1.42
C ALA A 8 -50.97 30.51 0.75
N THR A 9 -51.62 30.94 -0.34
CA THR A 9 -52.81 30.28 -0.91
C THR A 9 -52.59 29.71 -2.32
N MET A 10 -51.37 29.75 -2.85
CA MET A 10 -51.04 29.16 -4.15
C MET A 10 -50.02 28.00 -4.07
N LEU A 11 -49.41 27.76 -2.91
CA LEU A 11 -48.59 26.57 -2.65
C LEU A 11 -49.39 25.36 -2.11
N VAL A 12 -50.64 25.58 -1.68
CA VAL A 12 -51.45 24.58 -0.94
C VAL A 12 -52.19 23.59 -1.86
N SER A 13 -52.06 23.73 -3.18
CA SER A 13 -52.72 22.86 -4.16
C SER A 13 -51.85 21.76 -4.76
N VAL A 14 -50.57 21.67 -4.41
CA VAL A 14 -49.60 20.70 -4.99
C VAL A 14 -49.07 19.69 -3.96
N LEU A 15 -49.22 19.95 -2.65
CA LEU A 15 -48.78 19.07 -1.56
C LEU A 15 -49.93 18.21 -0.97
N LEU A 16 -50.91 17.79 -1.79
CA LEU A 16 -52.08 17.02 -1.34
C LEU A 16 -52.37 15.74 -2.16
N PHE A 17 -51.33 14.94 -2.34
CA PHE A 17 -51.31 13.47 -2.44
C PHE A 17 -49.84 13.09 -2.15
N SER A 18 -49.45 12.26 -1.18
CA SER A 18 -50.15 11.36 -0.23
C SER A 18 -49.31 11.24 1.05
N GLY A 19 -49.88 11.38 2.26
CA GLY A 19 -50.18 10.23 3.17
C GLY A 19 -48.96 9.83 4.02
N CYS A 20 -48.76 10.21 5.30
CA CYS A 20 -49.64 10.39 6.46
C CYS A 20 -50.15 9.06 7.09
N LEU A 21 -49.42 8.50 8.08
CA LEU A 21 -49.84 8.47 9.51
C LEU A 21 -48.98 7.53 10.41
N GLY A 22 -48.34 8.12 11.42
CA GLY A 22 -48.35 7.63 12.82
C GLY A 22 -47.71 6.28 13.19
N PHE A 23 -46.45 6.31 13.66
CA PHE A 23 -45.94 5.30 14.58
C PHE A 23 -46.56 5.49 15.98
N PHE A 24 -47.26 4.47 16.45
CA PHE A 24 -47.57 4.23 17.86
C PHE A 24 -46.58 3.18 18.38
N GLU A 25 -46.25 3.22 19.67
CA GLU A 25 -45.47 2.17 20.33
C GLU A 25 -46.17 0.80 20.18
N GLU A 26 -45.60 -0.10 19.38
CA GLU A 26 -45.56 -1.51 19.76
C GLU A 26 -44.13 -1.85 20.18
N ASN A 27 -44.02 -2.42 21.38
CA ASN A 27 -42.80 -2.95 21.92
C ASN A 27 -42.51 -4.30 21.23
N SER A 28 -42.01 -4.24 19.99
CA SER A 28 -41.25 -5.35 19.43
C SER A 28 -39.85 -5.27 19.99
N ASP A 29 -39.45 -6.29 20.75
CA ASP A 29 -38.05 -6.49 21.11
C ASP A 29 -37.22 -6.42 19.82
N ILE A 30 -36.18 -5.58 19.79
CA ILE A 30 -35.10 -5.76 18.80
C ILE A 30 -34.40 -7.02 19.26
N VAL A 31 -34.86 -8.15 18.72
CA VAL A 31 -34.04 -9.34 18.60
C VAL A 31 -32.84 -8.90 17.78
N ASP A 32 -31.62 -9.22 18.23
CA ASP A 32 -30.46 -9.15 17.35
C ASP A 32 -30.86 -9.83 16.03
N ALA A 33 -30.58 -9.18 14.89
CA ALA A 33 -30.73 -9.86 13.62
C ALA A 33 -29.84 -11.11 13.73
N VAL A 34 -30.48 -12.28 13.70
CA VAL A 34 -29.73 -13.53 13.77
C VAL A 34 -29.05 -13.63 12.42
N ASP A 35 -27.74 -13.49 12.45
CA ASP A 35 -26.83 -13.82 11.36
C ASP A 35 -27.15 -15.25 10.88
N GLU A 36 -27.89 -15.39 9.77
CA GLU A 36 -28.32 -16.67 9.19
C GLU A 36 -27.36 -17.03 8.05
N SER A 37 -26.98 -18.31 7.93
CA SER A 37 -25.95 -18.70 6.95
C SER A 37 -26.42 -18.51 5.49
N PRO A 38 -25.56 -18.01 4.58
CA PRO A 38 -25.93 -17.63 3.21
C PRO A 38 -26.54 -18.78 2.42
N LEU A 39 -27.56 -18.46 1.63
CA LEU A 39 -28.20 -19.41 0.72
C LEU A 39 -27.73 -19.18 -0.73
N ILE A 40 -26.94 -20.10 -1.28
CA ILE A 40 -26.57 -20.06 -2.70
C ILE A 40 -27.57 -20.83 -3.58
N VAL A 41 -27.94 -20.25 -4.71
CA VAL A 41 -28.71 -20.87 -5.80
C VAL A 41 -27.91 -20.77 -7.08
N VAL A 42 -27.56 -21.91 -7.67
CA VAL A 42 -26.76 -21.97 -8.91
C VAL A 42 -27.65 -22.32 -10.09
N ASN A 43 -27.50 -21.57 -11.19
CA ASN A 43 -28.18 -21.85 -12.46
C ASN A 43 -27.73 -23.20 -13.06
N GLU A 44 -28.46 -23.70 -14.07
CA GLU A 44 -28.02 -24.93 -14.76
C GLU A 44 -26.82 -24.65 -15.67
N VAL A 45 -25.82 -25.52 -15.60
CA VAL A 45 -24.63 -25.47 -16.45
C VAL A 45 -24.90 -26.33 -17.68
N ALA A 46 -24.64 -25.80 -18.88
CA ALA A 46 -24.88 -26.51 -20.13
C ALA A 46 -23.70 -27.42 -20.52
N ASP A 47 -24.00 -28.52 -21.23
CA ASP A 47 -23.00 -29.22 -22.02
C ASP A 47 -22.46 -28.29 -23.13
N ILE A 48 -21.18 -28.42 -23.45
CA ILE A 48 -20.48 -27.64 -24.48
C ILE A 48 -19.78 -28.58 -25.47
N ASN A 49 -19.45 -28.08 -26.66
CA ASN A 49 -18.59 -28.81 -27.60
C ASN A 49 -17.11 -28.55 -27.30
N TYR A 50 -16.22 -29.46 -27.71
CA TYR A 50 -14.79 -29.27 -27.62
C TYR A 50 -14.35 -27.99 -28.37
N GLY A 51 -13.71 -27.07 -27.65
CA GLY A 51 -13.32 -25.73 -28.14
C GLY A 51 -14.16 -24.57 -27.60
N GLU A 52 -15.36 -24.82 -27.05
CA GLU A 52 -16.23 -23.79 -26.45
C GLU A 52 -15.88 -23.48 -24.99
N SER A 53 -16.39 -22.36 -24.45
CA SER A 53 -16.23 -21.95 -23.05
C SER A 53 -17.47 -22.23 -22.20
N VAL A 54 -17.29 -22.90 -21.05
CA VAL A 54 -18.37 -23.14 -20.08
C VAL A 54 -18.64 -21.88 -19.26
N HIS A 55 -19.92 -21.56 -19.08
CA HIS A 55 -20.41 -20.40 -18.34
C HIS A 55 -21.17 -20.87 -17.09
N VAL A 56 -20.89 -20.27 -15.93
CA VAL A 56 -21.54 -20.59 -14.65
C VAL A 56 -22.03 -19.31 -13.98
N SER A 57 -23.20 -19.35 -13.35
CA SER A 57 -23.78 -18.19 -12.64
C SER A 57 -24.79 -18.61 -11.59
N GLY A 58 -25.13 -17.69 -10.69
CA GLY A 58 -26.10 -17.93 -9.63
C GLY A 58 -26.46 -16.67 -8.86
N ILE A 59 -27.17 -16.89 -7.76
CA ILE A 59 -27.61 -15.86 -6.82
C ILE A 59 -27.29 -16.34 -5.40
N VAL A 60 -26.72 -15.48 -4.56
CA VAL A 60 -26.61 -15.64 -3.11
C VAL A 60 -27.73 -14.81 -2.47
N THR A 61 -28.48 -15.41 -1.54
CA THR A 61 -29.45 -14.71 -0.70
C THR A 61 -28.95 -14.75 0.73
N ASP A 62 -28.75 -13.57 1.28
CA ASP A 62 -28.09 -13.31 2.56
C ASP A 62 -28.60 -11.96 3.13
N GLU A 63 -28.33 -11.66 4.39
CA GLU A 63 -28.58 -10.33 4.97
C GLU A 63 -27.78 -9.22 4.28
N LEU A 64 -26.53 -9.50 3.86
CA LEU A 64 -25.64 -8.58 3.14
C LEU A 64 -24.93 -9.32 1.97
N PRO A 65 -25.60 -9.52 0.82
CA PRO A 65 -25.10 -10.37 -0.27
C PRO A 65 -23.72 -10.00 -0.83
N THR A 66 -23.31 -8.73 -0.76
CA THR A 66 -22.01 -8.22 -1.20
C THR A 66 -20.85 -8.56 -0.26
N GLU A 67 -21.13 -8.91 1.00
CA GLU A 67 -20.12 -9.36 1.98
C GLU A 67 -19.88 -10.88 1.90
N ALA A 68 -20.69 -11.61 1.13
CA ALA A 68 -20.52 -13.04 0.89
C ALA A 68 -19.52 -13.33 -0.24
N ARG A 69 -18.68 -14.36 -0.05
CA ARG A 69 -17.72 -14.86 -1.06
C ARG A 69 -18.16 -16.20 -1.64
N VAL A 70 -18.44 -16.25 -2.93
CA VAL A 70 -18.72 -17.49 -3.66
C VAL A 70 -17.40 -18.17 -4.03
N THR A 71 -17.29 -19.44 -3.66
CA THR A 71 -16.12 -20.29 -3.87
C THR A 71 -16.45 -21.32 -4.95
N ILE A 72 -15.76 -21.27 -6.10
CA ILE A 72 -15.97 -22.14 -7.26
C ILE A 72 -14.78 -23.10 -7.40
N ALA A 73 -15.04 -24.42 -7.46
CA ALA A 73 -13.99 -25.43 -7.62
C ALA A 73 -14.39 -26.50 -8.65
N PHE A 74 -13.53 -26.74 -9.63
CA PHE A 74 -13.72 -27.75 -10.68
C PHE A 74 -13.06 -29.09 -10.31
N SER A 75 -13.52 -30.19 -10.90
CA SER A 75 -13.01 -31.55 -10.63
C SER A 75 -11.65 -31.89 -11.27
N ILE A 76 -10.82 -30.87 -11.54
CA ILE A 76 -9.49 -30.96 -12.14
C ILE A 76 -8.46 -30.16 -11.32
N PRO A 77 -7.14 -30.38 -11.47
CA PRO A 77 -6.13 -29.81 -10.56
C PRO A 77 -5.87 -28.30 -10.65
N TRP A 78 -6.76 -27.53 -11.27
CA TRP A 78 -6.71 -26.08 -11.31
C TRP A 78 -7.36 -25.51 -10.04
N GLY A 79 -6.83 -24.38 -9.54
CA GLY A 79 -7.13 -23.89 -8.20
C GLY A 79 -8.59 -23.48 -7.99
N THR A 80 -8.95 -23.32 -6.72
CA THR A 80 -10.22 -22.71 -6.31
C THR A 80 -10.29 -21.25 -6.77
N ILE A 81 -11.42 -20.87 -7.37
CA ILE A 81 -11.73 -19.51 -7.83
C ILE A 81 -12.71 -18.86 -6.84
N TYR A 82 -12.66 -17.55 -6.69
CA TYR A 82 -13.54 -16.79 -5.80
C TYR A 82 -14.22 -15.66 -6.54
N GLU A 83 -15.52 -15.50 -6.32
CA GLU A 83 -16.37 -14.45 -6.90
C GLU A 83 -17.15 -13.75 -5.78
N THR A 84 -17.39 -12.45 -5.91
CA THR A 84 -18.22 -11.64 -4.99
C THR A 84 -19.54 -11.27 -5.67
N PRO A 85 -20.71 -11.50 -5.05
CA PRO A 85 -21.99 -11.11 -5.61
C PRO A 85 -22.21 -9.58 -5.68
N ASP A 86 -23.12 -9.16 -6.56
CA ASP A 86 -23.61 -7.77 -6.61
C ASP A 86 -24.62 -7.43 -5.48
N ASP A 87 -25.09 -6.17 -5.44
CA ASP A 87 -26.09 -5.68 -4.47
C ASP A 87 -27.42 -6.46 -4.49
N GLU A 88 -27.73 -7.14 -5.59
CA GLU A 88 -28.89 -8.03 -5.74
C GLU A 88 -28.55 -9.53 -5.51
N GLY A 89 -27.29 -9.83 -5.20
CA GLY A 89 -26.76 -11.16 -4.91
C GLY A 89 -26.35 -11.99 -6.12
N ASN A 90 -26.31 -11.45 -7.34
CA ASN A 90 -25.95 -12.23 -8.55
C ASN A 90 -24.43 -12.34 -8.72
N TRP A 91 -23.96 -13.45 -9.32
CA TRP A 91 -22.56 -13.67 -9.69
C TRP A 91 -22.45 -14.52 -10.97
N GLN A 92 -21.35 -14.39 -11.72
CA GLN A 92 -21.10 -15.13 -12.96
C GLN A 92 -19.59 -15.32 -13.23
N PHE A 93 -19.22 -16.41 -13.91
CA PHE A 93 -17.85 -16.75 -14.29
C PHE A 93 -17.82 -17.63 -15.56
N SER A 94 -16.76 -17.55 -16.37
CA SER A 94 -16.59 -18.35 -17.60
C SER A 94 -15.17 -18.88 -17.77
N MET A 95 -15.02 -20.08 -18.36
CA MET A 95 -13.70 -20.67 -18.69
C MET A 95 -13.71 -21.52 -19.97
N GLY A 96 -12.61 -21.54 -20.70
CA GLY A 96 -12.39 -22.37 -21.90
C GLY A 96 -11.28 -23.41 -21.73
N GLY A 97 -10.92 -24.09 -22.84
CA GLY A 97 -9.75 -24.98 -22.88
C GLY A 97 -9.91 -26.34 -22.18
N LEU A 98 -11.13 -26.90 -22.16
CA LEU A 98 -11.41 -28.20 -21.56
C LEU A 98 -11.35 -29.35 -22.58
N GLU A 99 -10.73 -30.46 -22.19
CA GLU A 99 -10.69 -31.73 -22.94
C GLU A 99 -12.08 -32.42 -22.98
N PRO A 100 -12.34 -33.33 -23.93
CA PRO A 100 -13.60 -34.08 -23.97
C PRO A 100 -13.79 -34.98 -22.73
N GLY A 101 -14.90 -34.82 -22.01
CA GLY A 101 -15.18 -35.60 -20.79
C GLY A 101 -16.32 -35.06 -19.91
N ASP A 102 -16.62 -35.80 -18.85
CA ASP A 102 -17.60 -35.43 -17.81
C ASP A 102 -16.91 -34.63 -16.69
N TYR A 103 -17.37 -33.39 -16.45
CA TYR A 103 -16.82 -32.50 -15.42
C TYR A 103 -17.83 -32.21 -14.32
N ASN A 104 -17.33 -31.99 -13.10
CA ASN A 104 -18.12 -31.48 -11.98
C ASN A 104 -17.54 -30.15 -11.50
N VAL A 105 -18.41 -29.22 -11.15
CA VAL A 105 -18.06 -27.93 -10.54
C VAL A 105 -18.89 -27.73 -9.27
N SER A 106 -18.23 -27.37 -8.17
CA SER A 106 -18.83 -27.19 -6.86
C SER A 106 -18.75 -25.74 -6.39
N PHE A 107 -19.84 -25.24 -5.81
CA PHE A 107 -20.05 -23.86 -5.39
C PHE A 107 -20.43 -23.80 -3.92
N THR A 108 -19.80 -22.90 -3.16
CA THR A 108 -20.13 -22.62 -1.74
C THR A 108 -20.00 -21.13 -1.46
N ALA A 109 -21.01 -20.51 -0.85
CA ALA A 109 -20.93 -19.13 -0.36
C ALA A 109 -20.48 -19.13 1.12
N VAL A 110 -19.71 -18.10 1.51
CA VAL A 110 -19.27 -17.88 2.90
C VAL A 110 -19.41 -16.39 3.21
N ASP A 111 -20.07 -16.03 4.31
CA ASP A 111 -20.25 -14.64 4.79
C ASP A 111 -19.04 -14.12 5.60
N ASP A 112 -19.06 -12.85 6.02
CA ASP A 112 -18.04 -12.24 6.90
C ASP A 112 -18.10 -12.79 8.36
N GLY A 113 -19.20 -13.47 8.72
CA GLY A 113 -19.37 -14.22 9.96
C GLY A 113 -18.72 -15.62 9.96
N ASP A 114 -18.00 -15.99 8.89
CA ASP A 114 -17.44 -17.33 8.63
C ASP A 114 -18.51 -18.45 8.51
N GLN A 115 -19.81 -18.13 8.37
CA GLN A 115 -20.84 -19.14 8.10
C GLN A 115 -20.86 -19.50 6.62
N SER A 116 -21.19 -20.77 6.32
CA SER A 116 -21.09 -21.32 4.96
C SER A 116 -22.37 -21.97 4.49
N SER A 117 -22.69 -21.76 3.22
CA SER A 117 -23.80 -22.42 2.54
C SER A 117 -23.54 -23.93 2.36
N ASP A 118 -24.60 -24.69 2.09
CA ASP A 118 -24.44 -26.04 1.53
C ASP A 118 -23.69 -25.97 0.18
N THR A 119 -22.72 -26.87 -0.04
CA THR A 119 -22.01 -27.00 -1.32
C THR A 119 -22.92 -27.55 -2.41
N ILE A 120 -23.25 -26.74 -3.42
CA ILE A 120 -23.98 -27.18 -4.61
C ILE A 120 -22.97 -27.71 -5.63
N THR A 121 -23.19 -28.89 -6.18
CA THR A 121 -22.38 -29.42 -7.31
C THR A 121 -23.22 -29.53 -8.56
N LYS A 122 -22.72 -29.01 -9.68
CA LYS A 122 -23.26 -29.16 -11.03
C LYS A 122 -22.33 -30.02 -11.87
N SER A 123 -22.88 -30.69 -12.88
CA SER A 123 -22.15 -31.54 -13.81
C SER A 123 -22.44 -31.11 -15.24
N PHE A 124 -21.43 -31.11 -16.11
CA PHE A 124 -21.58 -30.83 -17.53
C PHE A 124 -20.61 -31.68 -18.36
N THR A 125 -20.96 -31.89 -19.63
CA THR A 125 -20.18 -32.72 -20.56
C THR A 125 -19.51 -31.84 -21.62
N VAL A 126 -18.23 -32.06 -21.86
CA VAL A 126 -17.54 -31.55 -23.06
C VAL A 126 -17.62 -32.62 -24.14
N ARG A 127 -18.34 -32.32 -25.23
CA ARG A 127 -18.61 -33.28 -26.31
C ARG A 127 -17.41 -33.38 -27.25
N PRO A 128 -16.97 -34.59 -27.61
CA PRO A 128 -15.85 -34.78 -28.52
C PRO A 128 -16.19 -34.28 -29.94
N PRO A 129 -15.17 -33.91 -30.74
CA PRO A 129 -15.35 -33.48 -32.12
C PRO A 129 -15.86 -34.62 -33.02
N THR A 130 -16.41 -34.26 -34.18
CA THR A 130 -16.96 -35.22 -35.14
C THR A 130 -15.85 -35.79 -36.04
N GLU A 131 -15.54 -37.08 -35.92
CA GLU A 131 -14.55 -37.75 -36.77
C GLU A 131 -15.17 -38.34 -38.05
N GLN A 132 -14.36 -38.46 -39.13
CA GLN A 132 -14.79 -39.07 -40.39
C GLN A 132 -14.91 -40.60 -40.28
N ASN A 133 -15.68 -41.23 -41.17
CA ASN A 133 -15.86 -42.68 -41.22
C ASN A 133 -14.69 -43.39 -41.91
N VAL A 134 -14.41 -44.63 -41.49
CA VAL A 134 -13.44 -45.51 -42.17
C VAL A 134 -14.04 -46.12 -43.44
N VAL A 135 -13.22 -46.26 -44.49
CA VAL A 135 -13.58 -46.94 -45.74
C VAL A 135 -12.55 -48.02 -46.06
N MET A 136 -13.00 -49.23 -46.42
CA MET A 136 -12.14 -50.37 -46.76
C MET A 136 -12.44 -50.95 -48.14
N VAL A 137 -11.40 -51.13 -48.96
CA VAL A 137 -11.51 -51.73 -50.30
C VAL A 137 -10.68 -53.02 -50.39
N ILE A 138 -11.29 -54.10 -50.89
CA ILE A 138 -10.62 -55.38 -51.19
C ILE A 138 -10.65 -55.61 -52.70
N TRP A 139 -9.48 -55.74 -53.32
CA TRP A 139 -9.35 -55.74 -54.78
C TRP A 139 -9.82 -57.03 -55.47
N ARG A 140 -9.84 -58.18 -54.78
CA ARG A 140 -10.45 -59.42 -55.29
C ARG A 140 -11.26 -60.13 -54.21
N SER A 141 -12.58 -60.20 -54.40
CA SER A 141 -13.54 -60.82 -53.47
C SER A 141 -13.98 -62.24 -53.88
N ASP A 142 -13.79 -62.67 -55.14
CA ASP A 142 -13.89 -64.08 -55.58
C ASP A 142 -12.53 -64.53 -56.13
N ILE A 143 -11.80 -65.35 -55.36
CA ILE A 143 -10.44 -65.77 -55.68
C ILE A 143 -10.47 -67.20 -56.22
N ARG A 144 -10.01 -67.39 -57.46
CA ARG A 144 -9.90 -68.72 -58.10
C ARG A 144 -8.45 -69.20 -58.13
N TYR A 145 -8.21 -70.42 -57.64
CA TYR A 145 -6.85 -70.94 -57.41
C TYR A 145 -6.70 -72.42 -57.81
N GLU A 146 -5.51 -72.80 -58.29
CA GLU A 146 -5.19 -74.20 -58.58
C GLU A 146 -4.73 -74.95 -57.32
N ILE A 147 -5.09 -76.24 -57.19
CA ILE A 147 -4.88 -76.99 -55.94
C ILE A 147 -3.39 -77.24 -55.69
N GLY A 148 -2.80 -76.42 -54.80
CA GLY A 148 -1.42 -76.56 -54.33
C GLY A 148 -0.67 -75.25 -54.17
N GLU A 149 -1.23 -74.12 -54.61
CA GLU A 149 -0.59 -72.80 -54.55
C GLU A 149 -0.92 -72.03 -53.26
N GLU A 150 -0.08 -71.06 -52.90
CA GLU A 150 -0.33 -70.15 -51.78
C GLU A 150 -1.30 -69.03 -52.20
N THR A 151 -2.30 -68.75 -51.37
CA THR A 151 -3.32 -67.72 -51.64
C THR A 151 -3.21 -66.57 -50.63
N SER A 152 -3.48 -65.35 -51.06
CA SER A 152 -3.56 -64.15 -50.20
C SER A 152 -4.76 -63.27 -50.55
N ILE A 153 -5.13 -62.40 -49.61
CA ILE A 153 -6.10 -61.30 -49.80
C ILE A 153 -5.32 -59.99 -49.63
N THR A 154 -5.56 -59.02 -50.51
CA THR A 154 -5.00 -57.67 -50.45
C THR A 154 -6.09 -56.61 -50.55
N GLY A 155 -5.85 -55.47 -49.92
CA GLY A 155 -6.75 -54.33 -49.91
C GLY A 155 -6.12 -53.11 -49.26
N GLN A 156 -6.90 -52.04 -49.16
CA GLN A 156 -6.49 -50.76 -48.59
C GLN A 156 -7.59 -50.19 -47.68
N LEU A 157 -7.17 -49.39 -46.72
CA LEU A 157 -7.99 -48.72 -45.72
C LEU A 157 -7.73 -47.21 -45.76
N THR A 158 -8.80 -46.40 -45.74
CA THR A 158 -8.70 -44.94 -45.73
C THR A 158 -9.41 -44.36 -44.51
N HIS A 159 -8.68 -43.56 -43.72
CA HIS A 159 -9.18 -42.81 -42.56
C HIS A 159 -8.18 -41.69 -42.20
N PRO A 160 -8.59 -40.48 -41.76
CA PRO A 160 -7.66 -39.39 -41.46
C PRO A 160 -6.60 -39.71 -40.39
N THR A 161 -6.90 -40.62 -39.45
CA THR A 161 -5.99 -41.03 -38.38
C THR A 161 -5.70 -42.53 -38.43
N LEU A 162 -5.10 -43.01 -39.54
CA LEU A 162 -4.72 -44.42 -39.77
C LEU A 162 -3.98 -45.10 -38.61
N SER A 163 -3.26 -44.34 -37.77
CA SER A 163 -2.57 -44.85 -36.58
C SER A 163 -3.51 -45.31 -35.45
N SER A 164 -4.79 -44.91 -35.47
CA SER A 164 -5.85 -45.38 -34.56
C SER A 164 -6.50 -46.70 -35.00
N CYS A 165 -6.28 -47.11 -36.25
CA CYS A 165 -6.99 -48.22 -36.88
C CYS A 165 -6.52 -49.61 -36.43
N THR A 166 -7.47 -50.54 -36.34
CA THR A 166 -7.21 -51.97 -36.13
C THR A 166 -7.96 -52.81 -37.16
N LEU A 167 -7.29 -53.82 -37.73
CA LEU A 167 -7.86 -54.77 -38.69
C LEU A 167 -7.97 -56.17 -38.08
N THR A 168 -9.02 -56.88 -38.46
CA THR A 168 -9.25 -58.29 -38.12
C THR A 168 -9.78 -59.05 -39.34
N TYR A 169 -9.57 -60.36 -39.39
CA TYR A 169 -10.21 -61.23 -40.36
C TYR A 169 -10.65 -62.54 -39.71
N SER A 170 -11.63 -63.20 -40.32
CA SER A 170 -12.08 -64.53 -39.90
C SER A 170 -12.52 -65.36 -41.11
N LEU A 171 -12.10 -66.62 -41.15
CA LEU A 171 -12.52 -67.61 -42.15
C LEU A 171 -13.41 -68.67 -41.49
N PHE A 172 -14.58 -68.93 -42.09
CA PHE A 172 -15.50 -69.94 -41.59
C PHE A 172 -15.21 -71.31 -42.22
N SER A 173 -14.48 -72.16 -41.48
CA SER A 173 -14.40 -73.61 -41.73
C SER A 173 -14.82 -74.39 -40.48
N ASP A 174 -15.10 -75.69 -40.62
CA ASP A 174 -15.72 -76.53 -39.57
C ASP A 174 -14.88 -76.65 -38.26
N GLY A 175 -15.02 -75.70 -37.34
CA GLY A 175 -14.98 -75.98 -35.89
C GLY A 175 -13.94 -75.28 -35.00
N ASP A 176 -13.01 -74.47 -35.51
CA ASP A 176 -12.17 -73.57 -34.69
C ASP A 176 -11.54 -72.46 -35.57
N PRO A 177 -11.41 -71.20 -35.10
CA PRO A 177 -10.74 -70.13 -35.85
C PRO A 177 -9.21 -70.20 -35.74
N THR A 178 -8.51 -70.07 -36.87
CA THR A 178 -7.06 -69.80 -36.89
C THR A 178 -6.78 -68.31 -36.99
N SER A 179 -5.77 -67.83 -36.27
CA SER A 179 -5.32 -66.43 -36.30
C SER A 179 -3.94 -66.35 -36.97
N ASP A 180 -3.93 -66.06 -38.28
CA ASP A 180 -2.70 -65.80 -39.03
C ASP A 180 -2.40 -64.28 -39.04
N SER A 181 -1.19 -63.90 -39.46
CA SER A 181 -0.72 -62.50 -39.36
C SER A 181 -1.23 -61.63 -40.50
N ILE A 182 -2.02 -60.60 -40.16
CA ILE A 182 -2.27 -59.44 -41.05
C ILE A 182 -1.01 -58.58 -41.05
N ASN A 183 -0.53 -58.19 -42.23
CA ASN A 183 0.47 -57.14 -42.38
C ASN A 183 -0.25 -55.87 -42.84
N PHE A 184 -0.32 -54.85 -41.98
CA PHE A 184 -0.99 -53.57 -42.23
C PHE A 184 0.02 -52.42 -42.09
N ASP A 185 0.09 -51.58 -43.11
CA ASP A 185 0.94 -50.38 -43.14
C ASP A 185 0.10 -49.14 -42.79
N THR A 186 0.33 -48.60 -41.59
CA THR A 186 -0.37 -47.41 -41.09
C THR A 186 0.02 -46.11 -41.80
N SER A 187 0.98 -46.13 -42.73
CA SER A 187 1.38 -44.95 -43.52
C SER A 187 0.70 -44.86 -44.89
N SER A 188 0.37 -46.01 -45.49
CA SER A 188 -0.29 -46.09 -46.82
C SER A 188 -1.71 -46.65 -46.77
N GLY A 189 -2.16 -47.17 -45.61
CA GLY A 189 -3.44 -47.84 -45.45
C GLY A 189 -3.48 -49.26 -46.03
N MET A 190 -2.38 -49.73 -46.62
CA MET A 190 -2.31 -51.01 -47.32
C MET A 190 -2.29 -52.22 -46.38
N PHE A 191 -3.02 -53.28 -46.71
CA PHE A 191 -2.96 -54.56 -45.99
C PHE A 191 -2.85 -55.80 -46.89
N LEU A 192 -2.14 -56.81 -46.37
CA LEU A 192 -2.01 -58.13 -46.96
C LEU A 192 -2.25 -59.22 -45.92
N ILE A 193 -3.10 -60.19 -46.25
CA ILE A 193 -3.43 -61.36 -45.45
C ILE A 193 -3.03 -62.61 -46.23
N SER A 194 -2.00 -63.33 -45.78
CA SER A 194 -1.59 -64.60 -46.39
C SER A 194 -2.39 -65.77 -45.80
N LEU A 195 -3.11 -66.51 -46.64
CA LEU A 195 -3.93 -67.66 -46.26
C LEU A 195 -3.22 -69.01 -46.45
N GLY A 196 -2.04 -69.00 -47.07
CA GLY A 196 -1.24 -70.20 -47.33
C GLY A 196 -1.89 -71.13 -48.36
N VAL A 197 -1.57 -72.43 -48.29
CA VAL A 197 -2.06 -73.43 -49.25
C VAL A 197 -3.43 -73.97 -48.81
N LEU A 198 -4.47 -73.64 -49.56
CA LEU A 198 -5.87 -73.97 -49.26
C LEU A 198 -6.31 -75.30 -49.93
N SER A 199 -7.23 -76.04 -49.30
CA SER A 199 -7.67 -77.37 -49.78
C SER A 199 -9.19 -77.55 -49.89
N GLY A 200 -9.94 -76.46 -50.10
CA GLY A 200 -11.38 -76.47 -50.29
C GLY A 200 -11.98 -75.07 -50.40
N TYR A 201 -13.31 -75.01 -50.54
CA TYR A 201 -14.05 -73.75 -50.46
C TYR A 201 -14.01 -73.19 -49.04
N SER A 202 -13.77 -71.88 -48.93
CA SER A 202 -13.83 -71.12 -47.68
C SER A 202 -14.39 -69.73 -47.94
N ASN A 203 -15.23 -69.23 -47.04
CA ASN A 203 -15.72 -67.86 -47.04
C ASN A 203 -15.26 -67.17 -45.75
N GLY A 204 -15.00 -65.87 -45.81
CA GLY A 204 -14.59 -65.08 -44.65
C GLY A 204 -15.04 -63.63 -44.70
N THR A 205 -14.83 -62.96 -43.58
CA THR A 205 -15.04 -61.53 -43.39
C THR A 205 -13.75 -60.88 -42.93
N VAL A 206 -13.36 -59.78 -43.57
CA VAL A 206 -12.35 -58.83 -43.09
C VAL A 206 -13.12 -57.63 -42.51
N ALA A 207 -12.67 -57.10 -41.37
CA ALA A 207 -13.30 -55.96 -40.71
C ALA A 207 -12.24 -55.02 -40.10
N ALA A 208 -12.50 -53.72 -40.17
CA ALA A 208 -11.64 -52.66 -39.67
C ALA A 208 -12.40 -51.73 -38.73
N SER A 209 -11.70 -51.14 -37.76
CA SER A 209 -12.24 -50.23 -36.73
C SER A 209 -11.22 -49.11 -36.45
N CYS A 210 -11.63 -47.84 -36.55
CA CYS A 210 -10.77 -46.64 -36.47
C CYS A 210 -11.44 -45.48 -35.72
N GLY A 211 -10.65 -44.56 -35.16
CA GLY A 211 -11.12 -43.33 -34.47
C GLY A 211 -10.38 -43.08 -33.15
N GLN A 212 -10.15 -41.82 -32.78
CA GLN A 212 -9.51 -41.46 -31.50
C GLN A 212 -10.53 -41.11 -30.41
N TYR A 213 -11.66 -40.52 -30.77
CA TYR A 213 -12.73 -40.12 -29.84
C TYR A 213 -14.08 -40.76 -30.19
N VAL A 214 -14.34 -41.05 -31.47
CA VAL A 214 -15.55 -41.74 -31.96
C VAL A 214 -15.15 -42.85 -32.94
N ILE A 215 -15.42 -44.10 -32.55
CA ILE A 215 -15.02 -45.27 -33.33
C ILE A 215 -16.00 -45.53 -34.50
N SER A 216 -15.47 -45.67 -35.71
CA SER A 216 -16.17 -46.07 -36.94
C SER A 216 -15.67 -47.44 -37.42
N GLU A 217 -16.54 -48.23 -38.06
CA GLU A 217 -16.27 -49.62 -38.47
C GLU A 217 -16.74 -49.92 -39.91
N ASP A 218 -15.96 -50.70 -40.66
CA ASP A 218 -16.31 -51.20 -42.00
C ASP A 218 -15.89 -52.67 -42.19
N SER A 219 -16.59 -53.42 -43.05
CA SER A 219 -16.34 -54.87 -43.25
C SER A 219 -16.74 -55.40 -44.63
N ALA A 220 -15.93 -56.32 -45.17
CA ALA A 220 -16.09 -56.89 -46.51
C ALA A 220 -15.99 -58.42 -46.51
N LEU A 221 -16.66 -59.07 -47.47
CA LEU A 221 -16.76 -60.53 -47.61
C LEU A 221 -15.89 -61.06 -48.77
N VAL A 222 -15.25 -62.22 -48.56
CA VAL A 222 -14.38 -62.87 -49.55
C VAL A 222 -14.72 -64.37 -49.70
N SER A 223 -14.65 -64.88 -50.93
CA SER A 223 -14.97 -66.25 -51.40
C SER A 223 -13.79 -66.85 -52.18
N ILE A 224 -13.51 -68.15 -52.03
CA ILE A 224 -12.29 -68.80 -52.59
C ILE A 224 -12.60 -70.21 -53.18
N GLN A 225 -12.16 -70.53 -54.41
CA GLN A 225 -12.54 -71.78 -55.16
C GLN A 225 -11.58 -72.23 -56.30
N PRO A 226 -11.65 -73.48 -56.85
CA PRO A 226 -10.77 -73.97 -57.95
C PRO A 226 -11.35 -74.06 -59.40
N LEU A 227 -10.50 -74.35 -60.42
CA LEU A 227 -10.71 -74.24 -61.90
C LEU A 227 -10.59 -75.57 -62.73
N GLU A 228 -10.69 -75.56 -64.09
CA GLU A 228 -10.71 -76.78 -64.96
C GLU A 228 -9.90 -76.86 -66.31
N GLN A 229 -10.27 -76.20 -67.45
CA GLN A 229 -9.91 -76.68 -68.83
C GLN A 229 -9.64 -75.59 -69.94
N PRO A 230 -8.96 -75.91 -71.10
CA PRO A 230 -8.23 -74.93 -71.97
C PRO A 230 -8.63 -74.78 -73.49
N ILE A 231 -7.98 -73.83 -74.23
CA ILE A 231 -8.36 -73.21 -75.56
C ILE A 231 -7.25 -73.27 -76.68
N SER A 232 -7.27 -72.43 -77.76
CA SER A 232 -6.42 -72.46 -78.99
C SER A 232 -5.97 -71.07 -79.49
N ASP A 233 -4.82 -70.99 -80.16
CA ASP A 233 -4.00 -69.79 -80.46
C ASP A 233 -3.18 -70.00 -81.78
N LEU A 234 -2.98 -68.97 -82.63
CA LEU A 234 -2.45 -69.04 -84.01
C LEU A 234 -0.97 -68.64 -84.19
N ASP A 235 -0.54 -67.47 -83.71
CA ASP A 235 0.85 -67.01 -83.80
C ASP A 235 1.70 -67.37 -82.57
N GLY A 236 1.05 -67.83 -81.50
CA GLY A 236 1.67 -68.53 -80.36
C GLY A 236 2.07 -67.63 -79.21
N ASP A 237 1.52 -66.42 -79.12
CA ASP A 237 1.84 -65.41 -78.10
C ASP A 237 1.18 -65.69 -76.73
N GLY A 238 0.10 -66.48 -76.71
CA GLY A 238 -0.66 -66.85 -75.52
C GLY A 238 -2.08 -66.29 -75.46
N VAL A 239 -2.46 -65.37 -76.36
CA VAL A 239 -3.84 -64.92 -76.58
C VAL A 239 -4.50 -65.84 -77.62
N ALA A 240 -5.82 -66.00 -77.55
CA ALA A 240 -6.56 -66.82 -78.51
C ALA A 240 -7.15 -65.96 -79.63
N ASP A 241 -7.12 -66.42 -80.89
CA ASP A 241 -7.49 -65.65 -82.11
C ASP A 241 -8.90 -64.99 -82.10
N GLU A 242 -9.74 -65.29 -81.12
CA GLU A 242 -11.06 -64.67 -80.92
C GLU A 242 -11.04 -63.44 -79.99
N PHE A 243 -9.90 -63.16 -79.36
CA PHE A 243 -9.65 -62.08 -78.38
C PHE A 243 -8.36 -61.29 -78.63
N ASP A 244 -7.65 -61.54 -79.73
CA ASP A 244 -6.49 -60.75 -80.16
C ASP A 244 -6.93 -59.95 -81.41
N ASP A 245 -6.59 -58.67 -81.59
CA ASP A 245 -6.97 -57.86 -82.76
C ASP A 245 -5.82 -57.71 -83.79
N CYS A 246 -4.61 -58.18 -83.46
CA CYS A 246 -3.42 -58.20 -84.30
C CYS A 246 -3.10 -59.52 -85.05
N LYS A 247 -3.76 -60.67 -84.76
CA LYS A 247 -3.97 -62.00 -85.44
C LYS A 247 -2.94 -62.67 -86.36
N ASP A 248 -2.09 -61.91 -87.04
CA ASP A 248 -1.01 -62.34 -87.94
C ASP A 248 0.31 -61.63 -87.51
N GLY A 249 0.43 -61.24 -86.23
CA GLY A 249 1.42 -60.28 -85.68
C GLY A 249 2.79 -60.86 -85.32
N GLU A 250 3.59 -60.13 -84.53
CA GLU A 250 4.81 -60.70 -83.94
C GLU A 250 4.49 -61.64 -82.77
N SER A 251 5.18 -62.78 -82.68
CA SER A 251 5.01 -63.73 -81.57
C SER A 251 5.73 -63.21 -80.31
N PHE A 252 4.98 -62.50 -79.44
CA PHE A 252 5.46 -61.99 -78.15
C PHE A 252 4.87 -62.81 -76.98
N SER A 253 4.48 -62.14 -75.89
CA SER A 253 3.80 -62.74 -74.74
C SER A 253 2.94 -61.64 -74.13
N SER A 254 1.64 -61.61 -74.45
CA SER A 254 0.71 -60.62 -73.91
C SER A 254 0.82 -60.50 -72.38
N SER A 255 0.91 -59.25 -71.92
CA SER A 255 1.06 -58.85 -70.53
C SER A 255 0.90 -57.33 -70.42
N LEU A 256 0.43 -56.85 -69.27
CA LEU A 256 0.26 -55.42 -68.90
C LEU A 256 1.54 -54.53 -68.97
N THR A 257 2.63 -55.02 -69.54
CA THR A 257 3.89 -54.29 -69.76
C THR A 257 4.40 -54.34 -71.21
N THR A 258 3.61 -54.95 -72.09
CA THR A 258 3.94 -55.24 -73.50
C THR A 258 2.72 -55.13 -74.43
N ASP A 259 1.53 -55.22 -73.86
CA ASP A 259 0.19 -55.19 -74.46
C ASP A 259 -0.69 -54.65 -73.32
N TYR A 260 -0.77 -53.32 -73.23
CA TYR A 260 -1.25 -52.62 -72.04
C TYR A 260 -2.77 -52.75 -71.89
N ASP A 261 -3.52 -52.52 -72.97
CA ASP A 261 -4.98 -52.69 -72.99
C ASP A 261 -5.44 -54.15 -73.10
N SER A 262 -4.52 -55.06 -73.44
CA SER A 262 -4.75 -56.50 -73.62
C SER A 262 -5.59 -56.85 -74.86
N ASP A 263 -5.49 -56.05 -75.93
CA ASP A 263 -6.10 -56.34 -77.24
C ASP A 263 -5.29 -57.34 -78.09
N GLY A 264 -4.05 -57.67 -77.70
CA GLY A 264 -3.18 -58.61 -78.41
C GLY A 264 -2.19 -57.98 -79.39
N CYS A 265 -2.19 -56.66 -79.55
CA CYS A 265 -1.16 -55.91 -80.24
C CYS A 265 0.04 -55.59 -79.32
N TYR A 266 1.21 -55.30 -79.90
CA TYR A 266 2.43 -55.03 -79.14
C TYR A 266 2.72 -53.52 -79.10
N ASP A 267 2.48 -52.89 -77.94
CA ASP A 267 2.66 -51.46 -77.62
C ASP A 267 3.81 -50.81 -78.41
N LEU A 268 5.00 -51.43 -78.31
CA LEU A 268 6.26 -50.80 -78.71
C LEU A 268 6.47 -50.72 -80.24
N SER A 269 5.60 -51.33 -81.06
CA SER A 269 5.78 -51.27 -82.53
C SER A 269 4.57 -51.59 -83.41
N GLU A 270 3.51 -52.20 -82.89
CA GLU A 270 2.31 -52.55 -83.67
C GLU A 270 1.10 -51.69 -83.30
N ASP A 271 1.02 -51.22 -82.05
CA ASP A 271 0.06 -50.20 -81.59
C ASP A 271 0.58 -48.76 -81.75
N LEU A 272 -0.33 -47.77 -81.64
CA LEU A 272 -0.14 -46.32 -81.73
C LEU A 272 -1.12 -45.53 -80.84
N ASP A 273 -1.87 -46.22 -79.98
CA ASP A 273 -2.94 -45.72 -79.11
C ASP A 273 -2.97 -46.68 -77.90
N ASP A 274 -1.87 -46.69 -77.13
CA ASP A 274 -1.49 -47.76 -76.17
C ASP A 274 -2.54 -48.09 -75.08
N ASP A 275 -3.54 -47.23 -74.85
CA ASP A 275 -4.68 -47.42 -73.93
C ASP A 275 -6.07 -47.34 -74.62
N ASN A 276 -6.08 -47.12 -75.94
CA ASN A 276 -7.22 -47.06 -76.85
C ASN A 276 -8.30 -46.01 -76.51
N ASP A 277 -7.90 -44.88 -75.90
CA ASP A 277 -8.77 -43.73 -75.63
C ASP A 277 -9.14 -42.91 -76.90
N GLY A 278 -8.32 -42.99 -77.96
CA GLY A 278 -8.55 -42.32 -79.23
C GLY A 278 -7.71 -41.04 -79.49
N LEU A 279 -6.82 -40.66 -78.58
CA LEU A 279 -5.77 -39.64 -78.74
C LEU A 279 -4.37 -40.26 -78.76
N GLY A 280 -4.04 -41.05 -79.78
CA GLY A 280 -2.74 -41.72 -79.88
C GLY A 280 -1.48 -40.89 -79.49
N ASP A 281 -0.58 -41.55 -78.75
CA ASP A 281 0.35 -41.08 -77.70
C ASP A 281 1.27 -39.88 -78.00
N THR A 282 1.28 -39.32 -79.21
CA THR A 282 2.09 -38.14 -79.56
C THR A 282 1.45 -36.79 -79.22
N ILE A 283 0.17 -36.78 -78.88
CA ILE A 283 -0.61 -35.60 -78.46
C ILE A 283 -1.31 -35.80 -77.12
N ASP A 284 -1.15 -36.98 -76.54
CA ASP A 284 -1.65 -37.37 -75.23
C ASP A 284 -0.50 -37.30 -74.19
N ASN A 285 -0.73 -36.61 -73.08
CA ASN A 285 0.21 -36.50 -71.97
C ASN A 285 0.18 -37.73 -71.03
N CYS A 286 -0.90 -38.51 -71.07
CA CYS A 286 -1.20 -39.68 -70.26
C CYS A 286 -1.09 -41.03 -71.01
N GLN A 287 -0.22 -41.14 -72.03
CA GLN A 287 0.13 -42.26 -72.95
C GLN A 287 -0.13 -43.74 -72.59
N LYS A 288 -0.37 -44.08 -71.32
CA LYS A 288 -0.82 -45.38 -70.82
C LYS A 288 -1.81 -45.15 -69.68
N GLY A 289 -2.93 -44.49 -69.97
CA GLY A 289 -3.89 -44.01 -69.00
C GLY A 289 -4.83 -45.10 -68.51
N ILE A 290 -5.97 -44.72 -67.95
CA ILE A 290 -6.97 -45.66 -67.44
C ILE A 290 -7.77 -46.22 -68.61
N LEU A 291 -7.68 -47.53 -68.83
CA LEU A 291 -8.38 -48.20 -69.92
C LEU A 291 -9.92 -48.02 -69.91
N GLY A 292 -10.50 -47.81 -71.09
CA GLY A 292 -11.94 -48.00 -71.36
C GLY A 292 -12.84 -46.77 -71.32
N TRP A 293 -12.29 -45.57 -71.53
CA TRP A 293 -13.03 -44.33 -71.81
C TRP A 293 -12.66 -43.81 -73.22
N LEU A 294 -12.94 -42.54 -73.51
CA LEU A 294 -12.52 -41.85 -74.73
C LEU A 294 -12.38 -40.36 -74.40
N SER A 295 -11.27 -39.72 -74.76
CA SER A 295 -11.09 -38.27 -74.65
C SER A 295 -12.23 -37.50 -75.33
N THR A 296 -12.87 -36.63 -74.55
CA THR A 296 -13.83 -35.63 -75.05
C THR A 296 -13.83 -34.41 -74.13
N PRO A 297 -14.15 -33.19 -74.63
CA PRO A 297 -14.19 -31.92 -73.85
C PRO A 297 -15.24 -31.79 -72.73
N ILE A 298 -15.52 -32.87 -72.02
CA ILE A 298 -16.47 -33.04 -70.89
C ILE A 298 -15.81 -33.90 -69.79
N VAL A 299 -14.71 -34.61 -70.09
CA VAL A 299 -13.97 -35.54 -69.23
C VAL A 299 -12.45 -35.49 -69.51
N ASP A 300 -12.03 -34.44 -70.21
CA ASP A 300 -10.68 -34.12 -70.70
C ASP A 300 -10.82 -32.67 -71.19
N LYS A 301 -10.78 -31.75 -70.22
CA LYS A 301 -11.31 -30.38 -70.33
C LYS A 301 -10.34 -29.43 -71.03
N ASP A 302 -9.04 -29.55 -70.78
CA ASP A 302 -7.99 -28.85 -71.53
C ASP A 302 -7.70 -29.54 -72.89
N SER A 303 -8.08 -30.81 -73.04
CA SER A 303 -7.90 -31.67 -74.23
C SER A 303 -6.46 -32.16 -74.46
N ASP A 304 -5.74 -32.50 -73.39
CA ASP A 304 -4.38 -33.06 -73.41
C ASP A 304 -4.28 -34.60 -73.40
N GLY A 305 -5.41 -35.32 -73.26
CA GLY A 305 -5.48 -36.79 -73.24
C GLY A 305 -5.48 -37.43 -71.85
N CYS A 306 -5.19 -36.68 -70.79
CA CYS A 306 -5.46 -37.08 -69.42
C CYS A 306 -6.97 -36.96 -69.09
N ARG A 307 -7.44 -37.76 -68.14
CA ARG A 307 -8.82 -37.71 -67.65
C ARG A 307 -8.93 -36.87 -66.39
N ASP A 308 -9.69 -35.76 -66.47
CA ASP A 308 -10.02 -34.82 -65.40
C ASP A 308 -10.12 -35.47 -64.00
N ILE A 309 -10.92 -36.54 -63.87
CA ILE A 309 -11.33 -37.08 -62.56
C ILE A 309 -10.26 -37.88 -61.79
N ASP A 310 -9.21 -38.37 -62.46
CA ASP A 310 -8.22 -39.26 -61.82
C ASP A 310 -6.86 -39.43 -62.54
N GLU A 311 -6.58 -38.69 -63.62
CA GLU A 311 -5.29 -38.72 -64.32
C GLU A 311 -4.66 -37.35 -64.57
N ASP A 312 -5.48 -36.29 -64.58
CA ASP A 312 -5.02 -34.89 -64.52
C ASP A 312 -5.10 -34.34 -63.07
N ASP A 313 -4.28 -33.33 -62.77
CA ASP A 313 -4.25 -32.57 -61.51
C ASP A 313 -4.44 -31.03 -61.77
N ASP A 314 -4.66 -30.58 -63.02
CA ASP A 314 -4.81 -29.16 -63.48
C ASP A 314 -5.89 -29.06 -64.59
N ASP A 315 -7.16 -29.27 -64.23
CA ASP A 315 -8.32 -29.55 -65.13
C ASP A 315 -8.56 -28.52 -66.26
N ASP A 316 -8.02 -27.29 -66.20
CA ASP A 316 -8.09 -26.31 -67.31
C ASP A 316 -6.76 -25.70 -67.76
N GLY A 317 -5.65 -26.17 -67.21
CA GLY A 317 -4.30 -25.83 -67.66
C GLY A 317 -3.89 -24.39 -67.39
N ASP A 318 -4.45 -23.74 -66.36
CA ASP A 318 -4.11 -22.37 -65.97
C ASP A 318 -2.83 -22.25 -65.12
N THR A 319 -2.29 -23.40 -64.71
CA THR A 319 -1.07 -23.63 -63.91
C THR A 319 -1.21 -23.61 -62.38
N ILE A 320 -2.43 -23.48 -61.85
CA ILE A 320 -2.77 -23.84 -60.46
C ILE A 320 -3.38 -25.26 -60.46
N LEU A 321 -2.96 -26.10 -59.51
CA LEU A 321 -3.51 -27.46 -59.40
C LEU A 321 -4.89 -27.40 -58.72
N ASP A 322 -5.83 -28.26 -59.13
CA ASP A 322 -7.20 -28.35 -58.62
C ASP A 322 -7.35 -28.30 -57.08
N ILE A 323 -6.38 -28.85 -56.35
CA ILE A 323 -6.39 -28.88 -54.88
C ILE A 323 -6.05 -27.53 -54.22
N PHE A 324 -5.60 -26.56 -55.02
CA PHE A 324 -5.24 -25.18 -54.65
C PHE A 324 -5.97 -24.14 -55.50
N ASP A 325 -6.83 -24.57 -56.44
CA ASP A 325 -7.61 -23.71 -57.32
C ASP A 325 -9.04 -23.52 -56.79
N SER A 326 -9.40 -22.27 -56.46
CA SER A 326 -10.75 -21.86 -56.07
C SER A 326 -11.72 -21.77 -57.26
N CYS A 327 -11.18 -21.64 -58.47
CA CYS A 327 -11.87 -21.33 -59.72
C CYS A 327 -11.61 -22.36 -60.84
N LEU A 328 -11.85 -23.64 -60.54
CA LEU A 328 -11.83 -24.87 -61.39
C LEU A 328 -12.59 -24.85 -62.75
N ASP A 329 -12.94 -23.70 -63.32
CA ASP A 329 -13.46 -23.49 -64.67
C ASP A 329 -12.89 -22.19 -65.26
N SER A 330 -11.56 -22.07 -65.16
CA SER A 330 -10.77 -20.95 -65.63
C SER A 330 -10.77 -20.86 -67.17
N PRO A 331 -10.82 -19.66 -67.79
CA PRO A 331 -11.03 -19.59 -69.25
C PRO A 331 -9.84 -20.06 -70.09
N TYR A 332 -9.94 -21.25 -70.67
CA TYR A 332 -8.99 -21.91 -71.60
C TYR A 332 -7.90 -20.99 -72.20
N GLY A 333 -6.66 -21.21 -71.77
CA GLY A 333 -5.48 -20.46 -72.20
C GLY A 333 -5.29 -19.10 -71.51
N TRP A 334 -6.04 -18.81 -70.45
CA TRP A 334 -5.60 -17.94 -69.37
C TRP A 334 -4.53 -18.64 -68.50
N VAL A 335 -3.84 -17.90 -67.63
CA VAL A 335 -2.87 -18.45 -66.66
C VAL A 335 -2.84 -17.58 -65.40
N SER A 336 -2.87 -18.22 -64.23
CA SER A 336 -2.71 -17.54 -62.93
C SER A 336 -1.40 -16.75 -62.85
N ASN A 337 -1.48 -15.48 -62.44
CA ASN A 337 -0.34 -14.63 -62.16
C ASN A 337 -0.73 -13.32 -61.45
N PHE A 338 0.14 -12.85 -60.53
CA PHE A 338 0.18 -11.58 -59.74
C PHE A 338 -0.20 -10.23 -60.42
N VAL A 339 -0.79 -10.21 -61.61
CA VAL A 339 -1.25 -9.03 -62.37
C VAL A 339 -2.70 -9.21 -62.89
N SER A 340 -3.27 -10.39 -62.75
CA SER A 340 -4.67 -10.70 -63.09
C SER A 340 -5.29 -11.76 -62.17
N ASP A 341 -4.62 -12.02 -61.06
CA ASP A 341 -4.83 -13.04 -60.04
C ASP A 341 -3.80 -12.67 -58.95
N TYR A 342 -4.20 -11.82 -58.00
CA TYR A 342 -3.26 -11.16 -57.08
C TYR A 342 -2.72 -12.11 -56.00
N ASP A 343 -3.56 -13.00 -55.45
CA ASP A 343 -3.17 -13.98 -54.44
C ASP A 343 -2.62 -15.31 -55.01
N ARG A 344 -3.01 -15.68 -56.23
CA ARG A 344 -2.75 -16.95 -56.93
C ARG A 344 -3.61 -18.13 -56.48
N ASP A 345 -4.88 -17.88 -56.16
CA ASP A 345 -5.82 -18.95 -55.86
C ASP A 345 -6.49 -19.57 -57.12
N GLY A 346 -6.15 -19.08 -58.33
CA GLY A 346 -6.71 -19.56 -59.61
C GLY A 346 -7.94 -18.78 -60.06
N CYS A 347 -8.55 -17.95 -59.19
CA CYS A 347 -9.54 -16.97 -59.60
C CYS A 347 -8.90 -15.76 -60.30
N ARG A 348 -9.75 -14.97 -60.96
CA ARG A 348 -9.33 -13.77 -61.71
C ARG A 348 -10.00 -12.52 -61.16
N ASP A 349 -9.19 -11.59 -60.64
CA ASP A 349 -9.57 -10.28 -60.08
C ASP A 349 -10.68 -9.58 -60.88
N SER A 350 -10.60 -9.66 -62.21
CA SER A 350 -11.40 -8.80 -63.08
C SER A 350 -12.89 -9.15 -63.18
N ASP A 351 -13.28 -10.39 -62.86
CA ASP A 351 -14.65 -10.90 -63.07
C ASP A 351 -15.00 -12.25 -62.41
N ALA A 352 -14.05 -12.97 -61.80
CA ALA A 352 -14.30 -14.24 -61.12
C ALA A 352 -14.06 -14.15 -59.60
N ASP A 353 -13.10 -13.33 -59.18
CA ASP A 353 -12.79 -13.05 -57.78
C ASP A 353 -13.64 -11.93 -57.18
N ILE A 354 -13.66 -11.85 -55.85
CA ILE A 354 -14.30 -10.82 -55.01
C ILE A 354 -13.53 -10.50 -53.71
N ASP A 355 -12.38 -11.14 -53.49
CA ASP A 355 -11.54 -11.09 -52.28
C ASP A 355 -10.09 -11.20 -52.77
N ASP A 356 -9.61 -10.16 -53.48
CA ASP A 356 -8.40 -10.21 -54.34
C ASP A 356 -7.13 -10.65 -53.57
N ASP A 357 -7.10 -10.60 -52.24
CA ASP A 357 -5.98 -11.08 -51.40
C ASP A 357 -6.31 -12.25 -50.44
N ASN A 358 -7.55 -12.76 -50.46
CA ASN A 358 -8.02 -13.94 -49.71
C ASN A 358 -7.84 -13.84 -48.18
N ASP A 359 -7.96 -12.65 -47.58
CA ASP A 359 -7.99 -12.51 -46.12
C ASP A 359 -9.35 -12.86 -45.47
N GLY A 360 -10.40 -12.91 -46.29
CA GLY A 360 -11.78 -13.22 -45.91
C GLY A 360 -12.72 -12.00 -45.89
N ILE A 361 -12.25 -10.80 -46.17
CA ILE A 361 -13.03 -9.56 -46.32
C ILE A 361 -13.08 -9.14 -47.80
N ALA A 362 -14.19 -9.49 -48.47
CA ALA A 362 -14.40 -9.12 -49.87
C ALA A 362 -14.24 -7.61 -50.16
N ASP A 363 -13.53 -7.24 -51.25
CA ASP A 363 -13.05 -5.90 -51.70
C ASP A 363 -14.01 -4.69 -51.54
N SER A 364 -15.30 -4.98 -51.38
CA SER A 364 -16.36 -3.99 -51.26
C SER A 364 -16.66 -3.56 -49.82
N LEU A 365 -16.03 -4.24 -48.85
CA LEU A 365 -16.10 -4.02 -47.41
C LEU A 365 -14.72 -3.82 -46.78
N ASP A 366 -13.66 -3.95 -47.57
CA ASP A 366 -12.26 -3.75 -47.22
C ASP A 366 -11.78 -2.38 -47.77
N ASP A 367 -11.11 -1.58 -46.96
CA ASP A 367 -10.45 -0.32 -47.37
C ASP A 367 -9.00 -0.54 -47.90
N CYS A 368 -8.46 -1.76 -47.75
CA CYS A 368 -7.20 -2.29 -48.29
C CYS A 368 -7.29 -3.44 -49.36
N PRO A 369 -8.18 -3.45 -50.39
CA PRO A 369 -8.49 -4.60 -51.29
C PRO A 369 -7.38 -5.34 -52.06
N THR A 370 -6.11 -5.00 -51.89
CA THR A 370 -4.97 -5.77 -52.41
C THR A 370 -3.84 -5.71 -51.37
N GLY A 371 -4.13 -6.12 -50.15
CA GLY A 371 -3.26 -6.06 -48.98
C GLY A 371 -2.24 -7.19 -48.91
N VAL A 372 -1.93 -7.66 -47.70
CA VAL A 372 -1.02 -8.78 -47.46
C VAL A 372 -1.77 -10.11 -47.43
N ILE A 373 -1.90 -10.65 -48.64
CA ILE A 373 -2.43 -11.97 -49.01
C ILE A 373 -2.50 -13.01 -47.87
N GLY A 374 -3.72 -13.46 -47.56
CA GLY A 374 -4.01 -14.63 -46.73
C GLY A 374 -3.71 -14.46 -45.25
N TRP A 375 -3.78 -13.24 -44.72
CA TRP A 375 -3.95 -13.02 -43.29
C TRP A 375 -5.42 -13.26 -42.89
N VAL A 376 -5.81 -13.02 -41.63
CA VAL A 376 -7.22 -13.08 -41.22
C VAL A 376 -7.43 -12.01 -40.14
N PRO A 377 -8.44 -11.13 -40.28
CA PRO A 377 -8.76 -10.13 -39.26
C PRO A 377 -9.40 -10.73 -38.01
N ASP A 378 -8.95 -10.25 -36.86
CA ASP A 378 -9.50 -10.47 -35.52
C ASP A 378 -9.28 -9.23 -34.64
N ALA A 379 -9.91 -9.20 -33.47
CA ALA A 379 -9.89 -8.05 -32.55
C ALA A 379 -8.52 -7.79 -31.86
N THR A 380 -7.41 -8.20 -32.47
CA THR A 380 -6.02 -7.93 -32.06
C THR A 380 -5.08 -7.57 -33.22
N ASN A 381 -5.58 -7.55 -34.46
CA ASN A 381 -4.84 -7.19 -35.68
C ASN A 381 -5.68 -6.46 -36.75
N ASP A 382 -6.95 -6.21 -36.46
CA ASP A 382 -7.93 -5.41 -37.21
C ASP A 382 -8.84 -4.73 -36.16
N GLN A 383 -8.34 -3.62 -35.59
CA GLN A 383 -8.91 -3.03 -34.36
C GLN A 383 -10.20 -2.23 -34.61
N ASP A 384 -10.37 -1.62 -35.79
CA ASP A 384 -11.60 -0.89 -36.17
C ASP A 384 -12.57 -1.71 -37.05
N SER A 385 -12.12 -2.84 -37.61
CA SER A 385 -12.84 -3.73 -38.52
C SER A 385 -13.06 -3.17 -39.95
N ASP A 386 -12.07 -2.46 -40.51
CA ASP A 386 -12.09 -1.94 -41.89
C ASP A 386 -11.46 -2.84 -42.97
N GLY A 387 -10.78 -3.93 -42.58
CA GLY A 387 -10.11 -4.87 -43.50
C GLY A 387 -8.63 -4.54 -43.79
N CYS A 388 -8.09 -3.44 -43.26
CA CYS A 388 -6.66 -3.18 -43.26
C CYS A 388 -6.01 -3.81 -42.02
N ARG A 389 -4.76 -4.29 -42.14
CA ARG A 389 -3.99 -4.76 -40.98
C ARG A 389 -3.28 -3.62 -40.27
N ASP A 390 -3.60 -3.42 -38.98
CA ASP A 390 -3.02 -2.44 -38.04
C ASP A 390 -1.49 -2.22 -38.25
N TYR A 391 -0.73 -3.32 -38.31
CA TYR A 391 0.74 -3.26 -38.21
C TYR A 391 1.46 -2.61 -39.42
N ASP A 392 0.89 -2.66 -40.63
CA ASP A 392 1.58 -2.20 -41.84
C ASP A 392 0.70 -1.74 -43.02
N GLU A 393 -0.62 -1.82 -42.92
CA GLU A 393 -1.55 -1.44 -44.00
C GLU A 393 -2.50 -0.31 -43.58
N ASP A 394 -2.92 -0.28 -42.31
CA ASP A 394 -3.55 0.89 -41.69
C ASP A 394 -2.50 1.88 -41.08
N ALA A 395 -2.98 3.04 -40.63
CA ALA A 395 -2.24 4.07 -39.91
C ALA A 395 -3.14 4.92 -38.97
N ASP A 396 -4.36 4.46 -38.66
CA ASP A 396 -5.37 5.07 -37.76
C ASP A 396 -6.14 3.92 -37.08
N ASP A 397 -5.45 3.04 -36.33
CA ASP A 397 -5.89 1.69 -35.89
C ASP A 397 -7.29 1.63 -35.22
N ASP A 398 -7.81 2.73 -34.68
CA ASP A 398 -9.15 2.83 -34.07
C ASP A 398 -10.13 3.80 -34.78
N ASN A 399 -9.66 4.40 -35.87
CA ASN A 399 -10.34 5.32 -36.78
C ASN A 399 -10.94 6.56 -36.08
N ASP A 400 -10.33 7.01 -34.95
CA ASP A 400 -10.77 8.20 -34.22
C ASP A 400 -10.47 9.53 -34.96
N SER A 401 -9.68 9.45 -36.05
CA SER A 401 -9.11 10.54 -36.86
C SER A 401 -7.76 11.13 -36.36
N VAL A 402 -7.00 10.41 -35.53
CA VAL A 402 -5.69 10.77 -34.99
C VAL A 402 -4.69 9.62 -35.22
N PHE A 403 -4.15 9.54 -36.44
CA PHE A 403 -3.06 8.60 -36.81
C PHE A 403 -2.09 8.22 -35.68
N ASP A 404 -1.84 6.92 -35.48
CA ASP A 404 -1.09 6.30 -34.37
C ASP A 404 0.31 6.90 -34.13
N ASP A 405 0.97 7.36 -35.19
CA ASP A 405 2.26 8.06 -35.16
C ASP A 405 2.21 9.37 -34.30
N ASN A 406 1.01 9.85 -33.96
CA ASN A 406 0.71 11.00 -33.09
C ASN A 406 -0.37 10.70 -32.03
N ASP A 407 -0.86 9.47 -31.93
CA ASP A 407 -1.82 9.06 -30.91
C ASP A 407 -1.13 8.67 -29.58
N SER A 408 -1.82 8.90 -28.47
CA SER A 408 -1.48 8.38 -27.14
C SER A 408 -2.42 7.27 -26.66
N CYS A 409 -3.56 7.06 -27.33
CA CYS A 409 -4.57 6.06 -27.02
C CYS A 409 -5.06 5.31 -28.29
N PRO A 410 -4.18 4.61 -29.04
CA PRO A 410 -4.45 4.01 -30.37
C PRO A 410 -5.36 2.78 -30.36
N ASN A 411 -6.24 2.65 -29.37
CA ASN A 411 -7.16 1.54 -29.14
C ASN A 411 -8.47 2.09 -28.54
N THR A 412 -8.77 3.37 -28.75
CA THR A 412 -9.94 4.07 -28.24
C THR A 412 -11.20 3.41 -28.76
N LEU A 413 -12.23 3.28 -27.92
CA LEU A 413 -13.46 2.61 -28.33
C LEU A 413 -14.16 3.41 -29.45
N ALA A 414 -14.44 2.73 -30.57
CA ALA A 414 -15.12 3.33 -31.71
C ALA A 414 -16.42 4.06 -31.31
N ASN A 415 -16.63 5.25 -31.89
CA ASN A 415 -17.73 6.22 -31.61
C ASN A 415 -17.58 7.09 -30.35
N PHE A 416 -16.48 7.04 -29.60
CA PHE A 416 -16.19 8.06 -28.58
C PHE A 416 -15.68 9.36 -29.22
N SER A 417 -15.64 10.46 -28.44
CA SER A 417 -15.14 11.76 -28.91
C SER A 417 -13.82 12.05 -28.26
N VAL A 418 -12.79 12.11 -29.08
CA VAL A 418 -11.38 12.15 -28.68
C VAL A 418 -10.83 13.57 -28.56
N ASN A 419 -9.65 13.71 -27.94
CA ASN A 419 -8.96 14.99 -27.77
C ASN A 419 -7.93 15.24 -28.90
N GLU A 420 -6.87 16.06 -28.68
CA GLU A 420 -5.82 16.29 -29.70
C GLU A 420 -4.68 15.25 -29.69
N HIS A 421 -4.86 14.16 -28.93
CA HIS A 421 -3.95 13.06 -28.64
C HIS A 421 -4.69 11.69 -28.64
N GLY A 422 -5.81 11.59 -29.36
CA GLY A 422 -6.70 10.42 -29.51
C GLY A 422 -7.44 9.91 -28.26
N CYS A 423 -7.00 10.26 -27.05
CA CYS A 423 -7.66 9.75 -25.83
C CYS A 423 -9.10 10.31 -25.62
N ALA A 424 -10.06 9.41 -25.39
CA ALA A 424 -11.41 9.73 -24.97
C ALA A 424 -11.49 10.07 -23.46
N PRO A 425 -12.60 10.66 -22.95
CA PRO A 425 -12.67 11.13 -21.56
C PRO A 425 -12.60 10.08 -20.44
N TYR A 426 -12.54 8.78 -20.76
CA TYR A 426 -12.33 7.69 -19.80
C TYR A 426 -10.87 7.19 -19.81
N GLU A 427 -10.02 7.71 -20.71
CA GLU A 427 -8.57 7.46 -20.79
C GLU A 427 -7.76 8.69 -20.34
N TRP A 428 -8.40 9.67 -19.71
CA TRP A 428 -7.72 10.84 -19.16
C TRP A 428 -7.26 10.54 -17.73
N ASP A 429 -6.00 10.89 -17.45
CA ASP A 429 -5.36 10.85 -16.13
C ASP A 429 -4.69 12.24 -15.96
N ASP A 430 -5.45 13.20 -15.43
CA ASP A 430 -5.07 14.63 -15.43
C ASP A 430 -3.92 14.94 -14.43
N ASP A 431 -3.65 14.05 -13.47
CA ASP A 431 -2.58 14.19 -12.46
C ASP A 431 -1.40 13.19 -12.58
N GLY A 432 -1.60 12.10 -13.31
CA GLY A 432 -0.59 11.10 -13.66
C GLY A 432 -0.35 10.03 -12.59
N ASP A 433 -1.32 9.77 -11.71
CA ASP A 433 -1.18 8.77 -10.64
C ASP A 433 -1.43 7.32 -11.10
N GLY A 434 -2.02 7.12 -12.28
CA GLY A 434 -2.34 5.82 -12.88
C GLY A 434 -3.80 5.38 -12.70
N VAL A 435 -4.68 6.21 -12.15
CA VAL A 435 -6.13 6.00 -12.06
C VAL A 435 -6.84 7.06 -12.91
N MET A 436 -7.71 6.60 -13.83
CA MET A 436 -8.37 7.50 -14.79
C MET A 436 -9.40 8.42 -14.12
N ASP A 437 -9.53 9.65 -14.62
CA ASP A 437 -10.38 10.75 -14.13
C ASP A 437 -11.85 10.37 -13.87
N ASP A 438 -12.37 9.32 -14.53
CA ASP A 438 -13.75 8.87 -14.44
C ASP A 438 -14.02 7.88 -13.29
N ILE A 439 -12.96 7.24 -12.77
CA ILE A 439 -12.97 6.35 -11.60
C ILE A 439 -12.15 6.90 -10.42
N ASP A 440 -11.30 7.90 -10.66
CA ASP A 440 -10.54 8.61 -9.63
C ASP A 440 -11.46 9.44 -8.71
N SER A 441 -11.30 9.24 -7.40
CA SER A 441 -12.01 9.96 -6.33
C SER A 441 -11.20 11.09 -5.70
N CYS A 442 -9.93 11.23 -6.06
CA CYS A 442 -8.92 12.04 -5.37
C CYS A 442 -8.16 13.04 -6.26
N GLN A 443 -8.69 13.34 -7.45
CA GLN A 443 -8.25 14.35 -8.44
C GLN A 443 -7.25 15.39 -7.95
N GLY A 444 -6.02 15.29 -8.45
CA GLY A 444 -4.88 16.11 -8.10
C GLY A 444 -3.91 15.44 -7.12
N THR A 445 -3.87 14.11 -7.08
CA THR A 445 -2.91 13.34 -6.29
C THR A 445 -1.47 13.64 -6.76
N PRO A 446 -0.51 13.89 -5.84
CA PRO A 446 0.86 14.16 -6.23
C PRO A 446 1.54 12.99 -6.95
N ILE A 447 1.96 13.22 -8.20
CA ILE A 447 2.59 12.22 -9.06
C ILE A 447 3.73 11.45 -8.38
N GLY A 448 3.71 10.12 -8.51
CA GLY A 448 4.70 9.21 -7.94
C GLY A 448 4.50 8.84 -6.46
N LEU A 449 3.38 9.20 -5.84
CA LEU A 449 2.88 8.52 -4.65
C LEU A 449 2.27 7.15 -5.02
N VAL A 450 2.11 6.28 -4.03
CA VAL A 450 1.38 5.00 -4.22
C VAL A 450 -0.08 5.26 -3.88
N VAL A 451 -0.95 5.01 -4.84
CA VAL A 451 -2.40 5.20 -4.71
C VAL A 451 -3.14 3.90 -4.49
N ASN A 452 -4.34 4.00 -3.93
CA ASN A 452 -5.31 2.90 -3.92
C ASN A 452 -6.11 2.85 -5.23
N GLU A 453 -7.04 1.90 -5.34
CA GLU A 453 -7.93 1.70 -6.50
C GLU A 453 -8.89 2.87 -6.78
N GLN A 454 -8.84 3.97 -6.00
CA GLN A 454 -9.66 5.18 -6.15
C GLN A 454 -8.81 6.44 -6.39
N GLY A 455 -7.54 6.31 -6.79
CA GLY A 455 -6.61 7.43 -7.05
C GLY A 455 -6.15 8.17 -5.80
N CYS A 456 -6.42 7.62 -4.61
CA CYS A 456 -6.09 8.29 -3.36
C CYS A 456 -4.74 7.81 -2.82
N ALA A 457 -3.84 8.75 -2.54
CA ALA A 457 -2.61 8.51 -1.80
C ALA A 457 -2.76 8.75 -0.29
N ASP A 458 -1.86 8.16 0.51
CA ASP A 458 -1.53 8.63 1.85
C ASP A 458 -0.64 9.88 1.72
N LEU A 459 -1.10 11.01 2.27
CA LEU A 459 -0.49 12.33 2.04
C LEU A 459 0.48 12.78 3.14
N ASP A 460 0.45 12.18 4.32
CA ASP A 460 1.34 12.52 5.44
C ASP A 460 2.17 11.33 5.99
N GLY A 461 1.88 10.12 5.53
CA GLY A 461 2.63 8.90 5.80
C GLY A 461 2.17 8.13 7.04
N ASP A 462 0.95 8.38 7.52
CA ASP A 462 0.40 7.72 8.72
C ASP A 462 -0.18 6.31 8.46
N GLY A 463 -0.38 5.93 7.19
CA GLY A 463 -0.96 4.67 6.75
C GLY A 463 -2.44 4.74 6.34
N VAL A 464 -3.06 5.92 6.33
CA VAL A 464 -4.46 6.15 5.96
C VAL A 464 -4.58 6.96 4.68
N PHE A 465 -5.36 6.48 3.72
CA PHE A 465 -5.54 7.14 2.42
C PHE A 465 -6.48 8.36 2.52
N ALA A 466 -6.18 9.40 1.73
CA ALA A 466 -6.85 10.71 1.80
C ALA A 466 -8.38 10.71 1.63
N ASN A 467 -8.98 9.66 1.05
CA ASN A 467 -10.44 9.52 0.94
C ASN A 467 -11.14 9.18 2.26
N ILE A 468 -10.45 8.56 3.22
CA ILE A 468 -11.01 8.14 4.52
C ILE A 468 -10.33 8.84 5.71
N ASP A 469 -9.20 9.49 5.48
CA ASP A 469 -8.47 10.29 6.45
C ASP A 469 -9.21 11.59 6.82
N GLN A 470 -9.51 11.75 8.11
CA GLN A 470 -10.14 12.93 8.70
C GLN A 470 -9.12 13.91 9.31
N CYS A 471 -7.86 13.51 9.41
CA CYS A 471 -6.77 14.19 10.08
C CYS A 471 -5.50 14.31 9.20
N PRO A 472 -5.57 14.85 7.95
CA PRO A 472 -4.55 14.77 6.88
C PRO A 472 -3.25 15.58 7.08
N ASN A 473 -2.93 15.87 8.33
CA ASN A 473 -1.66 16.41 8.80
C ASN A 473 -1.40 15.82 10.20
N SER A 474 -1.47 14.49 10.31
CA SER A 474 -1.26 13.73 11.52
C SER A 474 0.17 13.92 12.01
N PRO A 475 0.38 14.20 13.31
CA PRO A 475 1.70 14.55 13.82
C PRO A 475 2.60 13.32 13.85
N PRO A 476 3.79 13.35 13.21
CA PRO A 476 4.68 12.20 13.16
C PRO A 476 5.12 11.77 14.56
N ARG A 477 5.44 10.48 14.69
CA ARG A 477 5.74 9.77 15.95
C ARG A 477 4.55 9.56 16.90
N TRP A 478 3.31 9.70 16.45
CA TRP A 478 2.11 9.32 17.21
C TRP A 478 1.35 8.22 16.49
N SER A 479 0.68 7.35 17.24
CA SER A 479 -0.23 6.37 16.64
C SER A 479 -1.50 7.07 16.17
N VAL A 480 -1.90 6.78 14.94
CA VAL A 480 -3.20 7.17 14.40
C VAL A 480 -4.23 6.06 14.59
N ASP A 481 -5.50 6.44 14.60
CA ASP A 481 -6.62 5.51 14.58
C ASP A 481 -7.03 5.16 13.12
N ASN A 482 -8.21 4.57 12.95
CA ASN A 482 -8.69 4.12 11.64
C ASN A 482 -9.17 5.25 10.70
N ILE A 483 -9.12 6.50 11.15
CA ILE A 483 -9.51 7.70 10.38
C ILE A 483 -8.35 8.71 10.29
N GLY A 484 -7.10 8.24 10.48
CA GLY A 484 -5.89 9.06 10.40
C GLY A 484 -5.65 9.97 11.61
N CYS A 485 -6.45 9.85 12.69
CA CYS A 485 -6.38 10.80 13.80
C CYS A 485 -5.48 10.31 14.95
N ALA A 486 -4.43 11.07 15.25
CA ALA A 486 -3.57 10.82 16.40
C ALA A 486 -4.25 11.21 17.72
N VAL A 487 -3.95 10.48 18.79
CA VAL A 487 -4.49 10.71 20.15
C VAL A 487 -4.26 12.14 20.69
N ILE A 488 -3.27 12.88 20.17
CA ILE A 488 -2.99 14.28 20.51
C ILE A 488 -3.89 15.30 19.79
N GLN A 489 -4.45 14.96 18.62
CA GLN A 489 -5.43 15.78 17.89
C GLN A 489 -6.83 15.68 18.51
N ASN A 490 -7.13 14.55 19.16
CA ASN A 490 -8.41 14.32 19.83
C ASN A 490 -8.64 15.31 20.99
N PRO A 491 -9.76 16.07 21.00
CA PRO A 491 -10.03 17.03 22.07
C PRO A 491 -10.32 16.36 23.41
N VAL A 492 -9.82 16.94 24.50
CA VAL A 492 -10.06 16.40 25.86
C VAL A 492 -11.54 16.56 26.23
N THR A 493 -12.23 15.46 26.54
CA THR A 493 -13.64 15.48 26.91
C THR A 493 -13.89 16.22 28.24
N TRP A 494 -15.09 16.76 28.43
CA TRP A 494 -15.47 17.40 29.69
C TRP A 494 -15.66 16.35 30.79
N ASP A 495 -14.81 16.38 31.82
CA ASP A 495 -14.85 15.41 32.91
C ASP A 495 -15.77 15.90 34.05
N THR A 496 -16.60 14.98 34.56
CA THR A 496 -17.66 15.29 35.54
C THR A 496 -17.23 15.26 37.02
N GLY A 497 -15.97 14.90 37.32
CA GLY A 497 -15.38 15.03 38.65
C GLY A 497 -14.51 13.83 39.10
N PRO A 498 -14.18 13.74 40.41
CA PRO A 498 -14.47 14.71 41.46
C PRO A 498 -13.69 16.02 41.26
N TYR A 499 -14.38 17.15 41.38
CA TYR A 499 -13.76 18.47 41.27
C TYR A 499 -13.02 18.87 42.53
N SER A 500 -12.02 19.75 42.39
CA SER A 500 -11.23 20.30 43.50
C SER A 500 -10.79 21.73 43.21
N SER A 501 -10.66 22.56 44.25
CA SER A 501 -10.01 23.88 44.16
C SER A 501 -8.52 23.83 44.53
N ALA A 502 -7.92 22.65 44.62
CA ALA A 502 -6.48 22.48 44.73
C ALA A 502 -5.76 22.86 43.42
N ARG A 503 -4.46 23.13 43.51
CA ARG A 503 -3.60 23.28 42.32
C ARG A 503 -3.45 21.93 41.63
N PHE A 504 -3.54 21.91 40.30
CA PHE A 504 -3.75 20.72 39.48
C PHE A 504 -5.02 19.92 39.86
N GLY A 505 -5.93 20.50 40.65
CA GLY A 505 -7.25 19.94 40.91
C GLY A 505 -8.17 20.18 39.72
N LYS A 506 -9.04 19.20 39.41
CA LYS A 506 -10.00 19.29 38.30
C LYS A 506 -11.03 20.40 38.52
N ALA A 507 -11.24 21.25 37.52
CA ALA A 507 -12.07 22.43 37.59
C ALA A 507 -13.56 22.10 37.55
N ALA A 508 -14.28 22.46 38.62
CA ALA A 508 -15.74 22.48 38.61
C ALA A 508 -16.27 23.55 37.66
N ASP A 509 -17.42 23.29 37.06
CA ASP A 509 -18.19 24.24 36.27
C ASP A 509 -18.46 25.58 37.02
N PHE A 510 -18.54 26.66 36.25
CA PHE A 510 -18.91 28.00 36.72
C PHE A 510 -19.43 28.84 35.55
N ASN A 511 -20.13 29.93 35.88
CA ASN A 511 -20.63 30.90 34.91
C ASN A 511 -20.57 32.32 35.48
N PHE A 512 -20.55 33.29 34.57
CA PHE A 512 -20.65 34.72 34.85
C PHE A 512 -21.20 35.47 33.64
N ALA A 513 -21.74 36.67 33.87
CA ALA A 513 -22.03 37.59 32.78
C ALA A 513 -20.73 38.11 32.16
N THR A 514 -20.66 38.17 30.84
CA THR A 514 -19.63 38.90 30.09
C THR A 514 -20.23 40.13 29.42
N LYS A 515 -19.37 41.04 28.93
CA LYS A 515 -19.81 42.32 28.36
C LYS A 515 -20.45 42.18 26.98
N TYR A 516 -19.97 41.24 26.16
CA TYR A 516 -20.36 41.10 24.76
C TYR A 516 -21.00 39.73 24.45
N ASP A 517 -20.61 38.69 25.19
CA ASP A 517 -20.89 37.27 24.88
C ASP A 517 -22.08 36.71 25.70
N GLY A 518 -22.69 37.54 26.56
CA GLY A 518 -23.87 37.18 27.34
C GLY A 518 -23.52 36.53 28.68
N ASN A 519 -23.88 35.25 28.86
CA ASN A 519 -23.61 34.51 30.09
C ASN A 519 -22.71 33.31 29.78
N TRP A 520 -21.40 33.54 29.87
CA TRP A 520 -20.37 32.55 29.59
C TRP A 520 -20.32 31.48 30.68
N LYS A 521 -20.08 30.22 30.29
CA LYS A 521 -20.12 29.05 31.19
C LYS A 521 -19.11 28.00 30.75
N LEU A 522 -18.17 27.62 31.63
CA LEU A 522 -17.05 26.77 31.26
C LEU A 522 -17.50 25.45 30.60
N SER A 523 -18.45 24.72 31.19
CA SER A 523 -18.81 23.38 30.64
C SER A 523 -19.59 23.40 29.31
N THR A 524 -19.99 24.56 28.79
CA THR A 524 -20.65 24.69 27.47
C THR A 524 -19.75 25.32 26.43
N GLU A 525 -18.66 25.95 26.87
CA GLU A 525 -17.62 26.60 26.08
C GLU A 525 -16.30 25.79 26.16
N TRP A 526 -16.42 24.52 26.57
CA TRP A 526 -15.31 23.57 26.66
C TRP A 526 -15.19 22.84 25.32
N ASP A 527 -14.10 23.10 24.62
CA ASP A 527 -13.77 22.52 23.32
C ASP A 527 -12.74 21.37 23.41
N GLY A 528 -12.17 21.12 24.60
CA GLY A 528 -11.09 20.15 24.83
C GLY A 528 -9.70 20.54 24.28
N ASN A 529 -9.61 21.69 23.62
CA ASN A 529 -8.42 22.16 22.92
C ASN A 529 -7.87 23.47 23.47
N SER A 530 -8.70 24.29 24.11
CA SER A 530 -8.31 25.59 24.63
C SER A 530 -7.79 25.58 26.06
N THR A 531 -7.00 26.60 26.36
CA THR A 531 -6.59 26.98 27.72
C THR A 531 -7.30 28.27 28.15
N TYR A 532 -7.38 28.54 29.46
CA TYR A 532 -8.17 29.65 30.00
C TYR A 532 -7.40 30.43 31.06
N ILE A 533 -7.35 31.76 30.97
CA ILE A 533 -6.68 32.64 31.93
C ILE A 533 -7.61 33.74 32.42
N PHE A 534 -7.81 33.81 33.73
CA PHE A 534 -8.62 34.84 34.39
C PHE A 534 -7.70 35.86 35.07
N ILE A 535 -7.88 37.15 34.75
CA ILE A 535 -7.04 38.26 35.20
C ILE A 535 -7.94 39.30 35.88
N PHE A 536 -7.80 39.45 37.20
CA PHE A 536 -8.66 40.31 38.00
C PHE A 536 -7.91 41.50 38.61
N LEU A 537 -8.35 42.72 38.26
CA LEU A 537 -7.86 43.94 38.91
C LEU A 537 -8.31 44.00 40.39
N GLN A 538 -7.42 44.51 41.22
CA GLN A 538 -7.77 45.17 42.48
C GLN A 538 -6.97 46.47 42.57
N SER A 539 -7.59 47.61 42.28
CA SER A 539 -6.94 48.93 42.19
C SER A 539 -6.35 49.41 43.52
N SER A 540 -6.87 48.94 44.65
CA SER A 540 -6.29 49.19 45.97
C SER A 540 -4.95 48.48 46.19
N ASN A 541 -4.58 47.52 45.33
CA ASN A 541 -3.30 46.83 45.36
C ASN A 541 -2.33 47.45 44.33
N SER A 542 -1.23 48.03 44.82
CA SER A 542 -0.25 48.74 43.98
C SER A 542 0.48 47.86 42.96
N TYR A 543 0.63 46.56 43.22
CA TYR A 543 1.22 45.61 42.28
C TYR A 543 0.25 45.38 41.11
N MET A 544 -1.00 45.04 41.40
CA MET A 544 -2.00 44.75 40.37
C MET A 544 -2.37 46.00 39.56
N SER A 545 -2.54 47.16 40.21
CA SER A 545 -2.82 48.42 39.50
C SER A 545 -1.68 48.83 38.55
N THR A 546 -0.42 48.53 38.91
CA THR A 546 0.74 48.81 38.06
C THR A 546 0.75 47.89 36.84
N ILE A 547 0.59 46.57 37.05
CA ILE A 547 0.57 45.57 35.96
C ILE A 547 -0.60 45.84 35.00
N TRP A 548 -1.81 46.06 35.53
CA TRP A 548 -3.01 46.34 34.74
C TRP A 548 -2.88 47.59 33.86
N SER A 549 -2.01 48.54 34.22
CA SER A 549 -1.76 49.77 33.44
C SER A 549 -0.79 49.61 32.26
N GLN A 550 -0.07 48.49 32.15
CA GLN A 550 0.91 48.22 31.08
C GLN A 550 0.23 47.99 29.73
N ASN A 551 0.99 47.94 28.62
CA ASN A 551 0.39 47.73 27.31
C ASN A 551 -0.24 46.31 27.24
N VAL A 552 -1.56 46.23 27.06
CA VAL A 552 -2.28 44.96 26.91
C VAL A 552 -1.97 44.30 25.57
N GLY A 553 -1.65 45.07 24.53
CA GLY A 553 -1.27 44.49 23.23
C GLY A 553 -0.04 43.58 23.33
N THR A 554 0.94 43.95 24.16
CA THR A 554 2.16 43.14 24.37
C THR A 554 1.89 41.83 25.12
N LEU A 555 0.78 41.74 25.86
CA LEU A 555 0.29 40.47 26.39
C LEU A 555 -0.39 39.67 25.26
N LEU A 556 -1.32 40.28 24.54
CA LEU A 556 -2.10 39.62 23.49
C LEU A 556 -1.24 39.10 22.34
N ASP A 557 -0.20 39.84 21.92
CA ASP A 557 0.79 39.43 20.90
C ASP A 557 1.57 38.15 21.28
N GLY A 558 1.61 37.79 22.57
CA GLY A 558 2.33 36.62 23.06
C GLY A 558 1.43 35.42 23.39
N VAL A 559 0.12 35.59 23.51
CA VAL A 559 -0.77 34.52 23.96
C VAL A 559 -1.02 33.51 22.81
N PRO A 560 -0.98 32.19 23.07
CA PRO A 560 -1.34 31.17 22.07
C PRO A 560 -2.74 31.37 21.49
N LYS A 561 -2.97 30.89 20.27
CA LYS A 561 -4.25 31.09 19.56
C LYS A 561 -5.42 30.38 20.26
N ASP A 562 -5.13 29.28 20.94
CA ASP A 562 -5.99 28.38 21.71
C ASP A 562 -6.06 28.79 23.21
N CYS A 563 -6.05 30.09 23.52
CA CYS A 563 -6.10 30.58 24.89
C CYS A 563 -7.11 31.71 25.08
N HIS A 564 -8.20 31.40 25.77
CA HIS A 564 -9.18 32.39 26.20
C HIS A 564 -8.66 33.23 27.37
N ILE A 565 -8.81 34.55 27.29
CA ILE A 565 -8.40 35.50 28.34
C ILE A 565 -9.62 36.25 28.88
N PHE A 566 -9.76 36.28 30.20
CA PHE A 566 -10.88 36.93 30.89
C PHE A 566 -10.40 38.09 31.74
N PHE A 567 -10.77 39.31 31.38
CA PHE A 567 -10.48 40.52 32.17
C PHE A 567 -11.65 40.87 33.10
N GLY A 568 -11.41 40.98 34.40
CA GLY A 568 -12.41 41.39 35.40
C GLY A 568 -11.83 42.28 36.51
N SER A 569 -12.65 42.61 37.52
CA SER A 569 -12.21 43.39 38.69
C SER A 569 -12.91 42.93 39.98
N TYR A 570 -12.16 42.96 41.08
CA TYR A 570 -12.67 42.76 42.45
C TYR A 570 -13.29 44.03 43.05
N ASP A 571 -13.02 45.20 42.48
CA ASP A 571 -13.40 46.49 43.07
C ASP A 571 -14.91 46.75 42.97
N THR A 572 -15.41 47.70 43.74
CA THR A 572 -16.84 48.04 43.76
C THR A 572 -17.33 48.72 42.49
N ASP A 573 -16.42 49.32 41.73
CA ASP A 573 -16.60 50.02 40.47
C ASP A 573 -16.09 49.22 39.25
N TRP A 574 -16.03 47.89 39.39
CA TRP A 574 -15.60 46.91 38.39
C TRP A 574 -16.08 47.18 36.95
N GLN A 575 -17.28 47.74 36.75
CA GLN A 575 -17.79 48.13 35.43
C GLN A 575 -16.84 49.11 34.72
N SER A 576 -16.36 50.13 35.45
CA SER A 576 -15.46 51.15 34.91
C SER A 576 -14.08 50.57 34.58
N ASP A 577 -13.59 49.64 35.39
CA ASP A 577 -12.30 48.97 35.18
C ASP A 577 -12.32 48.12 33.91
N VAL A 578 -13.37 47.31 33.78
CA VAL A 578 -13.58 46.39 32.67
C VAL A 578 -13.87 47.16 31.38
N ASP A 579 -14.66 48.24 31.43
CA ASP A 579 -14.87 49.14 30.30
C ASP A 579 -13.58 49.82 29.82
N THR A 580 -12.70 50.18 30.77
CA THR A 580 -11.38 50.76 30.47
C THR A 580 -10.45 49.75 29.82
N MET A 581 -10.44 48.48 30.28
CA MET A 581 -9.66 47.42 29.65
C MET A 581 -10.21 47.06 28.26
N ALA A 582 -11.53 46.90 28.12
CA ALA A 582 -12.17 46.65 26.83
C ALA A 582 -11.85 47.72 25.78
N SER A 583 -11.77 48.99 26.18
CA SER A 583 -11.37 50.10 25.30
C SER A 583 -9.92 50.00 24.83
N ARG A 584 -9.02 49.46 25.65
CA ARG A 584 -7.61 49.24 25.33
C ARG A 584 -7.42 48.02 24.43
N VAL A 585 -8.10 46.91 24.72
CA VAL A 585 -8.14 45.73 23.84
C VAL A 585 -8.75 46.10 22.48
N SER A 586 -9.83 46.88 22.44
CA SER A 586 -10.40 47.39 21.18
C SER A 586 -9.39 48.24 20.39
N SER A 587 -8.54 49.00 21.07
CA SER A 587 -7.49 49.80 20.41
C SER A 587 -6.40 48.91 19.80
N TYR A 588 -6.04 47.81 20.45
CA TYR A 588 -5.13 46.78 19.92
C TYR A 588 -5.75 46.00 18.76
N LYS A 589 -6.99 45.54 18.90
CA LYS A 589 -7.77 44.86 17.87
C LYS A 589 -7.79 45.65 16.55
N ASN A 590 -8.02 46.96 16.65
CA ASN A 590 -8.06 47.86 15.50
C ASN A 590 -6.71 48.01 14.76
N SER A 591 -5.59 47.52 15.31
CA SER A 591 -4.29 47.45 14.62
C SER A 591 -3.95 46.07 14.02
N GLN A 592 -4.80 45.05 14.20
CA GLN A 592 -4.55 43.70 13.70
C GLN A 592 -5.05 43.44 12.27
N SER A 593 -4.60 42.32 11.67
CA SER A 593 -5.19 41.72 10.47
C SER A 593 -6.65 41.29 10.71
N GLU A 594 -7.36 40.83 9.68
CA GLU A 594 -8.74 40.35 9.89
C GLU A 594 -8.78 39.09 10.77
N ASP A 595 -7.90 38.13 10.54
CA ASP A 595 -7.74 36.93 11.38
C ASP A 595 -7.41 37.30 12.83
N GLY A 596 -6.52 38.27 13.04
CA GLY A 596 -6.17 38.77 14.37
C GLY A 596 -7.32 39.54 15.04
N LYS A 597 -8.27 40.10 14.28
CA LYS A 597 -9.50 40.67 14.84
C LYS A 597 -10.49 39.59 15.25
N SER A 598 -10.67 38.55 14.43
CA SER A 598 -11.51 37.40 14.78
C SER A 598 -10.99 36.77 16.07
N TRP A 599 -9.70 36.44 16.11
CA TRP A 599 -9.08 35.86 17.31
C TRP A 599 -9.36 36.68 18.58
N VAL A 600 -9.25 38.02 18.53
CA VAL A 600 -9.58 38.87 19.69
C VAL A 600 -11.07 38.85 20.06
N ASP A 601 -11.98 38.78 19.08
CA ASP A 601 -13.42 38.66 19.36
C ASP A 601 -13.76 37.29 19.96
N ASP A 602 -13.14 36.22 19.45
CA ASP A 602 -13.44 34.84 19.81
C ASP A 602 -12.80 34.44 21.17
N ASN A 603 -11.65 35.04 21.53
CA ASN A 603 -10.83 34.60 22.68
C ASN A 603 -10.66 35.64 23.82
N VAL A 604 -11.03 36.91 23.64
CA VAL A 604 -10.76 37.95 24.67
C VAL A 604 -12.04 38.49 25.30
N HIS A 605 -12.33 37.99 26.49
CA HIS A 605 -13.58 38.20 27.21
C HIS A 605 -13.46 39.20 28.36
N PHE A 606 -14.61 39.77 28.73
CA PHE A 606 -14.72 40.83 29.74
C PHE A 606 -15.76 40.43 30.79
N VAL A 607 -15.31 40.01 31.97
CA VAL A 607 -16.16 39.56 33.07
C VAL A 607 -16.96 40.74 33.61
N TYR A 608 -18.25 40.79 33.28
CA TYR A 608 -19.13 41.93 33.55
C TYR A 608 -19.97 41.71 34.81
N GLN A 609 -19.28 41.27 35.87
CA GLN A 609 -19.75 41.24 37.25
C GLN A 609 -18.55 41.36 38.22
N GLN A 610 -18.81 41.67 39.49
CA GLN A 610 -17.74 41.75 40.49
C GLN A 610 -17.10 40.36 40.70
N ALA A 611 -15.77 40.26 40.59
CA ALA A 611 -15.08 38.98 40.64
C ALA A 611 -15.31 38.21 41.96
N GLY A 612 -15.36 38.94 43.08
CA GLY A 612 -15.66 38.36 44.40
C GLY A 612 -17.11 37.85 44.59
N SER A 613 -17.99 38.00 43.59
CA SER A 613 -19.33 37.41 43.59
C SER A 613 -19.51 36.24 42.61
N ILE A 614 -18.46 35.83 41.91
CA ILE A 614 -18.48 34.64 41.04
C ILE A 614 -18.68 33.37 41.90
N GLY A 615 -19.55 32.47 41.45
CA GLY A 615 -19.80 31.17 42.08
C GLY A 615 -19.06 30.01 41.41
N GLY A 616 -19.45 28.77 41.73
CA GLY A 616 -18.91 27.56 41.10
C GLY A 616 -17.42 27.32 41.38
N GLY A 617 -16.74 26.66 40.44
CA GLY A 617 -15.31 26.35 40.52
C GLY A 617 -14.44 27.60 40.69
N LEU A 618 -14.58 28.58 39.79
CA LEU A 618 -13.79 29.82 39.83
C LEU A 618 -13.98 30.61 41.13
N GLY A 619 -15.22 30.72 41.63
CA GLY A 619 -15.49 31.34 42.94
C GLY A 619 -14.82 30.63 44.12
N SER A 620 -14.71 29.31 44.04
CA SER A 620 -14.05 28.47 45.06
C SER A 620 -12.53 28.64 45.05
N VAL A 621 -11.93 28.75 43.85
CA VAL A 621 -10.49 29.01 43.69
C VAL A 621 -10.14 30.45 44.09
N ILE A 622 -10.93 31.44 43.68
CA ILE A 622 -10.81 32.84 44.13
C ILE A 622 -10.77 32.93 45.66
N SER A 623 -11.70 32.24 46.32
CA SER A 623 -11.83 32.24 47.78
C SER A 623 -10.69 31.52 48.51
N SER A 624 -10.07 30.51 47.90
CA SER A 624 -9.08 29.64 48.55
C SER A 624 -7.62 30.02 48.26
N TRP A 625 -7.32 30.58 47.08
CA TRP A 625 -5.95 30.96 46.71
C TRP A 625 -5.65 32.44 46.97
N GLY A 626 -6.66 33.33 46.89
CA GLY A 626 -6.51 34.76 47.14
C GLY A 626 -5.52 35.47 46.20
N GLN A 627 -5.54 35.13 44.91
CA GLN A 627 -4.63 35.68 43.88
C GLN A 627 -5.35 36.64 42.91
N PHE A 628 -4.59 37.20 41.98
CA PHE A 628 -5.11 38.05 40.89
C PHE A 628 -5.27 37.30 39.56
N TYR A 629 -4.64 36.13 39.44
CA TYR A 629 -4.57 35.35 38.20
C TYR A 629 -4.90 33.89 38.47
N TYR A 630 -5.65 33.27 37.55
CA TYR A 630 -6.06 31.87 37.62
C TYR A 630 -6.00 31.25 36.23
N GLY A 631 -5.46 30.03 36.14
CA GLY A 631 -5.36 29.28 34.88
C GLY A 631 -6.19 28.00 34.90
N ILE A 632 -6.62 27.56 33.72
CA ILE A 632 -7.10 26.20 33.46
C ILE A 632 -6.38 25.72 32.20
N ASP A 633 -5.78 24.54 32.25
CA ASP A 633 -5.17 23.89 31.08
C ASP A 633 -6.17 22.98 30.33
N ARG A 634 -5.73 22.43 29.19
CA ARG A 634 -6.52 21.48 28.36
C ARG A 634 -6.97 20.22 29.11
N PHE A 635 -6.39 19.91 30.26
CA PHE A 635 -6.76 18.76 31.10
C PHE A 635 -7.82 19.11 32.16
N GLN A 636 -8.45 20.28 32.04
CA GLN A 636 -9.42 20.82 33.00
C GLN A 636 -8.80 21.05 34.39
N GLN A 637 -7.47 21.23 34.50
CA GLN A 637 -6.77 21.33 35.78
C GLN A 637 -6.50 22.79 36.15
N TRP A 638 -6.75 23.17 37.41
CA TRP A 638 -6.43 24.52 37.90
C TRP A 638 -4.91 24.77 37.97
N ARG A 639 -4.44 25.76 37.22
CA ARG A 639 -3.04 26.19 37.18
C ARG A 639 -2.84 27.51 37.93
N GLU A 640 -1.83 27.56 38.81
CA GLU A 640 -1.41 28.83 39.44
C GLU A 640 -0.36 29.52 38.58
N VAL A 641 -0.55 30.82 38.35
CA VAL A 641 0.45 31.69 37.72
C VAL A 641 1.57 32.00 38.71
N GLY A 642 2.82 31.85 38.28
CA GLY A 642 3.99 32.10 39.10
C GLY A 642 4.45 33.56 39.15
N SER A 643 5.74 33.73 39.44
CA SER A 643 6.37 35.04 39.61
C SER A 643 6.53 35.82 38.29
N LEU A 644 5.66 36.81 38.07
CA LEU A 644 5.77 37.81 36.99
C LEU A 644 6.92 38.84 37.16
N TYR A 645 7.88 38.60 38.08
CA TYR A 645 8.98 39.54 38.34
C TYR A 645 9.93 39.64 37.15
N ASN A 646 10.25 40.87 36.77
CA ASN A 646 11.11 41.17 35.62
C ASN A 646 12.59 40.97 35.97
N TRP A 647 13.07 39.75 35.89
CA TRP A 647 14.51 39.46 36.02
C TRP A 647 15.32 40.00 34.84
N ALA A 648 14.71 40.20 33.67
CA ALA A 648 15.34 40.78 32.47
C ALA A 648 15.60 42.31 32.56
N LYS A 649 15.27 42.94 33.69
CA LYS A 649 15.38 44.38 33.95
C LYS A 649 16.75 44.96 33.57
N THR A 650 16.75 46.00 32.73
CA THR A 650 17.98 46.65 32.22
C THR A 650 18.21 48.01 32.84
N TRP A 651 17.16 48.80 33.02
CA TRP A 651 17.18 50.14 33.62
C TRP A 651 16.28 50.21 34.83
N SER A 652 16.55 51.13 35.76
CA SER A 652 15.68 51.35 36.92
C SER A 652 14.26 51.80 36.54
N SER A 653 14.08 52.36 35.34
CA SER A 653 12.81 52.77 34.74
C SER A 653 11.95 51.63 34.20
N ASP A 654 12.53 50.47 33.92
CA ASP A 654 11.79 49.31 33.44
C ASP A 654 10.86 48.80 34.57
N PRO A 655 9.68 48.24 34.27
CA PRO A 655 8.76 47.80 35.31
C PRO A 655 9.35 46.60 36.08
N ASP A 656 9.15 46.55 37.40
CA ASP A 656 9.60 45.45 38.27
C ASP A 656 8.86 44.13 37.99
N TYR A 657 7.69 44.20 37.35
CA TYR A 657 6.86 43.07 36.97
C TYR A 657 6.31 43.29 35.56
N ARG A 658 6.18 42.22 34.77
CA ARG A 658 5.74 42.29 33.36
C ARG A 658 4.35 41.70 33.17
N PHE A 659 3.50 42.42 32.46
CA PHE A 659 2.14 41.96 32.17
C PHE A 659 2.13 40.87 31.10
N ASP A 660 3.01 40.99 30.10
CA ASP A 660 3.20 40.04 29.01
C ASP A 660 3.73 38.67 29.47
N TYR A 661 4.32 38.58 30.66
CA TYR A 661 4.74 37.30 31.25
C TYR A 661 3.54 36.38 31.57
N LEU A 662 2.30 36.89 31.64
CA LEU A 662 1.11 36.03 31.71
C LEU A 662 0.93 35.15 30.47
N ALA A 663 1.39 35.59 29.29
CA ALA A 663 1.37 34.79 28.06
C ALA A 663 2.27 33.54 28.13
N LYS A 664 3.19 33.48 29.10
CA LYS A 664 4.16 32.38 29.22
C LYS A 664 3.58 31.13 29.86
N GLU A 665 2.55 31.27 30.69
CA GLU A 665 1.84 30.13 31.28
C GLU A 665 1.14 29.24 30.23
N PRO A 666 0.29 29.75 29.31
CA PRO A 666 -0.38 28.90 28.32
C PRO A 666 0.60 28.34 27.28
N GLN A 667 1.67 29.09 26.93
CA GLN A 667 2.76 28.54 26.10
C GLN A 667 3.37 27.29 26.75
N MET A 668 3.62 27.33 28.06
CA MET A 668 4.11 26.19 28.84
C MET A 668 3.07 25.08 28.96
N TRP A 669 1.79 25.38 29.20
CA TRP A 669 0.73 24.35 29.27
C TRP A 669 0.57 23.59 27.95
N ASN A 670 0.67 24.30 26.82
CA ASN A 670 0.61 23.70 25.49
C ASN A 670 1.85 22.84 25.19
N ALA A 671 3.02 23.22 25.71
CA ALA A 671 4.23 22.40 25.63
C ALA A 671 4.19 21.17 26.56
N GLU A 672 3.50 21.26 27.70
CA GLU A 672 3.25 20.13 28.61
C GLU A 672 2.19 19.14 28.08
N PHE A 673 1.27 19.58 27.22
CA PHE A 673 0.22 18.73 26.66
C PHE A 673 0.75 17.45 25.96
N PRO A 674 1.64 17.50 24.95
CA PRO A 674 2.22 16.30 24.34
C PRO A 674 3.00 15.43 25.34
N VAL A 675 3.74 16.06 26.27
CA VAL A 675 4.52 15.38 27.31
C VAL A 675 3.65 14.49 28.19
N GLU A 676 2.45 14.96 28.51
CA GLU A 676 1.47 14.28 29.36
C GLU A 676 0.58 13.29 28.58
N MET A 677 0.23 13.61 27.33
CA MET A 677 -0.54 12.74 26.44
C MET A 677 0.25 11.51 26.00
N ARG A 678 1.59 11.56 25.92
CA ARG A 678 2.40 10.49 25.33
C ARG A 678 2.18 9.09 25.90
N LYS A 679 1.86 8.98 27.19
CA LYS A 679 1.58 7.69 27.86
C LYS A 679 0.23 7.05 27.46
N HIS A 680 -0.63 7.79 26.76
CA HIS A 680 -1.94 7.35 26.26
C HIS A 680 -1.90 6.89 24.80
N ASP A 681 -0.75 7.04 24.14
CA ASP A 681 -0.47 6.49 22.82
C ASP A 681 -0.38 4.95 22.91
N PRO A 682 -1.27 4.17 22.25
CA PRO A 682 -1.27 2.70 22.33
C PRO A 682 0.01 2.03 21.83
N ALA A 683 0.81 2.68 20.98
CA ALA A 683 2.09 2.14 20.51
C ALA A 683 3.26 2.40 21.47
N VAL A 684 3.03 3.09 22.61
CA VAL A 684 4.05 3.35 23.62
C VAL A 684 4.06 2.29 24.74
N THR A 685 5.13 1.52 24.80
CA THR A 685 5.43 0.63 25.94
C THR A 685 6.04 1.43 27.09
N VAL A 686 5.37 1.41 28.24
CA VAL A 686 5.74 2.20 29.43
C VAL A 686 6.44 1.34 30.50
N VAL A 687 7.63 1.76 30.93
CA VAL A 687 8.38 1.15 32.05
C VAL A 687 8.57 2.16 33.17
N ASP A 688 7.88 1.97 34.30
CA ASP A 688 8.00 2.82 35.47
C ASP A 688 9.25 2.54 36.30
N LEU A 689 9.96 3.62 36.64
CA LEU A 689 11.15 3.59 37.50
C LEU A 689 10.87 4.20 38.88
N TRP A 690 10.22 5.36 38.91
CA TRP A 690 9.71 6.00 40.12
C TRP A 690 8.22 6.30 39.92
N ASP A 691 7.38 5.79 40.82
CA ASP A 691 5.96 6.15 40.90
C ASP A 691 5.69 6.82 42.26
N ALA A 692 5.26 8.09 42.24
CA ALA A 692 4.99 8.94 43.40
C ALA A 692 6.00 8.78 44.57
N GLN A 693 7.30 8.87 44.29
CA GLN A 693 8.36 8.59 45.28
C GLN A 693 9.19 9.83 45.63
N ARG A 694 9.41 10.09 46.92
CA ARG A 694 10.08 11.31 47.40
C ARG A 694 11.61 11.19 47.40
N HIS A 695 12.29 12.01 46.60
CA HIS A 695 13.72 12.28 46.76
C HIS A 695 13.94 13.25 47.92
N THR A 696 14.86 12.92 48.84
CA THR A 696 15.02 13.69 50.09
C THR A 696 15.67 15.06 49.90
N GLY A 697 16.61 15.17 48.96
CA GLY A 697 17.36 16.40 48.66
C GLY A 697 18.11 17.00 49.86
N GLY A 698 18.65 18.20 49.69
CA GLY A 698 19.25 18.95 50.79
C GLY A 698 20.18 20.09 50.38
N TRP A 699 20.73 20.78 51.39
CA TRP A 699 21.65 21.90 51.18
C TRP A 699 23.08 21.38 50.93
N GLY A 700 23.33 20.94 49.69
CA GLY A 700 24.63 20.42 49.24
C GLY A 700 24.48 19.40 48.11
N GLY A 701 25.61 18.98 47.53
CA GLY A 701 25.63 17.88 46.57
C GLY A 701 25.73 16.51 47.24
N GLY A 702 25.41 15.46 46.49
CA GLY A 702 25.65 14.07 46.90
C GLY A 702 24.42 13.28 47.36
N HIS A 703 23.23 13.87 47.33
CA HIS A 703 21.97 13.14 47.56
C HIS A 703 21.67 12.22 46.35
N LYS A 704 21.21 11.01 46.65
CA LYS A 704 21.00 9.92 45.69
C LYS A 704 19.75 9.12 46.06
N SER A 705 18.91 8.83 45.08
CA SER A 705 17.84 7.83 45.16
C SER A 705 18.15 6.69 44.19
N PHE A 706 17.66 5.49 44.49
CA PHE A 706 17.78 4.32 43.63
C PHE A 706 16.41 3.69 43.44
N ALA A 707 16.14 3.19 42.24
CA ALA A 707 14.97 2.40 41.91
C ALA A 707 15.29 1.46 40.75
N ASN A 708 14.39 0.52 40.46
CA ASN A 708 14.55 -0.49 39.44
C ASN A 708 13.38 -0.48 38.45
N GLY A 709 13.69 -0.67 37.17
CA GLY A 709 12.71 -0.93 36.11
C GLY A 709 12.76 -2.40 35.70
N THR A 710 11.63 -2.94 35.24
CA THR A 710 11.58 -4.25 34.57
C THR A 710 11.22 -4.00 33.12
N PHE A 711 12.22 -4.08 32.26
CA PHE A 711 12.10 -3.91 30.82
C PHE A 711 11.64 -5.22 30.17
N PRO A 712 11.09 -5.16 28.94
CA PRO A 712 10.88 -6.33 28.10
C PRO A 712 12.16 -7.18 27.94
N ASP A 713 12.04 -8.40 27.43
CA ASP A 713 13.22 -9.24 27.18
C ASP A 713 14.06 -8.73 26.00
N ALA A 714 15.27 -9.28 25.82
CA ALA A 714 16.19 -8.85 24.77
C ALA A 714 15.64 -8.99 23.34
N ALA A 715 14.69 -9.90 23.08
CA ALA A 715 14.09 -10.04 21.75
C ALA A 715 13.09 -8.91 21.49
N THR A 716 12.23 -8.59 22.47
CA THR A 716 11.34 -7.42 22.38
C THR A 716 12.12 -6.10 22.43
N MET A 717 13.20 -5.99 23.20
CA MET A 717 14.03 -4.78 23.24
C MET A 717 14.71 -4.45 21.90
N LEU A 718 14.89 -5.44 21.02
CA LEU A 718 15.41 -5.23 19.66
C LEU A 718 14.35 -4.67 18.70
N THR A 719 13.04 -4.80 18.99
CA THR A 719 12.00 -4.25 18.11
C THR A 719 11.91 -2.73 18.24
N PHE A 720 12.13 -2.15 19.43
CA PHE A 720 12.06 -0.70 19.64
C PHE A 720 13.23 0.06 18.99
N ASN A 721 12.92 1.14 18.28
CA ASN A 721 13.90 2.06 17.70
C ASN A 721 13.95 3.43 18.40
N THR A 722 12.91 3.76 19.17
CA THR A 722 12.77 5.02 19.90
C THR A 722 12.66 4.81 21.40
N MET A 723 13.23 5.73 22.16
CA MET A 723 13.20 5.72 23.62
C MET A 723 13.17 7.14 24.19
N GLU A 724 12.20 7.39 25.06
CA GLU A 724 12.00 8.69 25.70
C GLU A 724 11.96 8.52 27.21
N VAL A 725 12.45 9.51 27.97
CA VAL A 725 12.31 9.51 29.45
C VAL A 725 11.36 10.61 29.86
N TYR A 726 10.23 10.19 30.44
CA TYR A 726 9.33 11.05 31.17
C TYR A 726 9.90 11.33 32.57
N MET A 727 9.95 12.61 32.95
CA MET A 727 10.43 13.08 34.23
C MET A 727 9.48 14.15 34.77
N HIS A 728 8.85 13.88 35.90
CA HIS A 728 8.08 14.85 36.68
C HIS A 728 8.77 15.08 38.03
N HIS A 729 9.20 16.33 38.27
CA HIS A 729 9.75 16.79 39.54
C HIS A 729 8.72 17.63 40.30
N GLY A 730 7.83 16.95 41.03
CA GLY A 730 6.72 17.54 41.76
C GLY A 730 7.08 18.03 43.16
N CYS A 731 6.20 18.84 43.75
CA CYS A 731 6.28 19.30 45.14
C CYS A 731 4.88 19.35 45.78
N ASN A 732 4.77 19.07 47.07
CA ASN A 732 3.47 18.81 47.73
C ASN A 732 2.41 19.92 47.53
N GLU A 733 2.84 21.19 47.49
CA GLU A 733 1.93 22.34 47.38
C GLU A 733 1.76 22.83 45.92
N LYS A 734 2.42 22.18 44.95
CA LYS A 734 2.33 22.41 43.50
C LYS A 734 2.47 23.89 43.09
N ARG A 735 3.39 24.63 43.74
CA ARG A 735 3.49 26.10 43.59
C ARG A 735 4.86 26.71 43.88
N ASP A 736 4.99 27.95 43.42
CA ASP A 736 6.04 28.91 43.77
C ASP A 736 6.33 28.96 45.29
N ARG A 737 7.61 28.86 45.66
CA ARG A 737 8.07 28.86 47.06
C ARG A 737 7.59 30.09 47.84
N TYR A 738 7.06 29.92 49.05
CA TYR A 738 6.61 31.02 49.90
C TYR A 738 6.92 30.78 51.37
N GLN A 739 6.98 31.85 52.16
CA GLN A 739 7.20 31.74 53.61
C GLN A 739 5.87 31.50 54.32
N LYS A 740 5.81 30.47 55.16
CA LYS A 740 4.64 30.16 56.00
C LYS A 740 4.62 31.04 57.26
N GLU A 741 3.47 31.12 57.93
CA GLU A 741 3.30 31.96 59.13
C GLU A 741 4.23 31.57 60.30
N ASP A 742 4.66 30.31 60.36
CA ASP A 742 5.62 29.80 61.35
C ASP A 742 7.09 30.13 61.02
N GLY A 743 7.34 30.79 59.88
CA GLY A 743 8.66 31.17 59.38
C GLY A 743 9.37 30.10 58.55
N SER A 744 8.79 28.89 58.42
CA SER A 744 9.25 27.86 57.48
C SER A 744 8.92 28.22 56.03
N TRP A 745 9.38 27.40 55.07
CA TRP A 745 9.08 27.60 53.65
C TRP A 745 8.18 26.48 53.11
N GLY A 746 7.17 26.86 52.34
CA GLY A 746 6.34 26.01 51.49
C GLY A 746 6.60 26.26 50.01
N GLY A 747 5.88 25.55 49.14
CA GLY A 747 6.08 25.49 47.69
C GLY A 747 7.33 24.71 47.29
N CYS A 748 7.65 24.69 45.99
CA CYS A 748 8.78 23.94 45.46
C CYS A 748 10.10 24.67 45.73
N HIS A 749 11.24 23.98 45.63
CA HIS A 749 12.52 24.56 46.03
C HIS A 749 13.03 25.63 45.05
N GLU A 750 13.66 26.69 45.57
CA GLU A 750 13.91 27.96 44.86
C GLU A 750 15.16 28.01 43.94
N TRP A 751 15.81 26.88 43.64
CA TRP A 751 17.09 26.85 42.93
C TRP A 751 17.10 25.84 41.78
N ASP A 752 17.82 26.19 40.72
CA ASP A 752 18.12 25.42 39.52
C ASP A 752 19.29 24.46 39.74
N TYR A 753 18.99 23.22 40.11
CA TYR A 753 20.00 22.19 40.33
C TYR A 753 20.19 21.31 39.10
N ASP A 754 21.45 20.99 38.78
CA ASP A 754 21.81 19.87 37.90
C ASP A 754 21.34 18.56 38.52
N GLN A 755 20.54 17.80 37.77
CA GLN A 755 19.98 16.51 38.14
C GLN A 755 20.25 15.49 37.04
N ARG A 756 20.50 14.25 37.44
CA ARG A 756 20.86 13.17 36.52
C ARG A 756 20.20 11.88 36.90
N LEU A 757 19.72 11.17 35.88
CA LEU A 757 19.43 9.76 35.94
C LEU A 757 20.65 9.00 35.38
N ASN A 758 21.15 8.04 36.14
CA ASN A 758 22.24 7.16 35.75
C ASN A 758 21.76 5.72 35.74
N ILE A 759 22.17 4.92 34.75
CA ILE A 759 21.96 3.47 34.73
C ILE A 759 23.13 2.75 35.43
N CYS A 760 22.86 1.62 36.07
CA CYS A 760 23.85 0.77 36.74
C CYS A 760 24.19 -0.45 35.89
N GLN A 761 25.48 -0.62 35.54
CA GLN A 761 25.94 -1.75 34.69
C GLN A 761 25.73 -3.13 35.34
N GLU A 762 25.66 -3.20 36.67
CA GLU A 762 25.37 -4.42 37.42
C GLU A 762 24.22 -4.16 38.40
N PHE A 763 23.12 -4.91 38.25
CA PHE A 763 21.95 -4.82 39.13
C PHE A 763 22.31 -5.11 40.60
N GLY A 764 21.93 -4.22 41.51
CA GLY A 764 22.21 -4.32 42.94
C GLY A 764 23.62 -3.88 43.33
N ASN A 765 24.44 -3.40 42.39
CA ASN A 765 25.77 -2.88 42.64
C ASN A 765 25.83 -1.36 42.36
N HIS A 766 25.45 -0.57 43.37
CA HIS A 766 25.40 0.90 43.31
C HIS A 766 26.72 1.61 42.96
N SER A 767 27.85 0.89 42.94
CA SER A 767 29.13 1.42 42.48
C SER A 767 29.25 1.51 40.95
N THR A 768 28.44 0.75 40.20
CA THR A 768 28.44 0.70 38.73
C THR A 768 27.49 1.70 38.07
N CYS A 769 26.76 2.50 38.86
CA CYS A 769 25.86 3.54 38.34
C CYS A 769 26.64 4.77 37.86
N GLY A 770 27.52 4.58 36.87
CA GLY A 770 28.42 5.60 36.34
C GLY A 770 27.87 6.33 35.12
N ASP A 771 27.21 5.58 34.23
CA ASP A 771 26.79 6.05 32.92
C ASP A 771 25.58 6.97 33.02
N GLU A 772 25.59 8.07 32.27
CA GLU A 772 24.54 9.07 32.27
C GLU A 772 23.46 8.71 31.26
N PHE A 773 22.23 8.57 31.74
CA PHE A 773 21.08 8.14 30.95
C PHE A 773 20.27 9.35 30.47
N VAL A 774 20.01 10.31 31.37
CA VAL A 774 19.44 11.63 31.02
C VAL A 774 19.80 12.67 32.09
N ARG A 775 19.78 13.95 31.70
CA ARG A 775 20.09 15.10 32.56
C ARG A 775 18.96 16.15 32.47
N TYR A 776 18.72 16.84 33.58
CA TYR A 776 17.73 17.91 33.71
C TYR A 776 18.30 19.04 34.58
N ILE A 777 17.81 20.26 34.38
CA ILE A 777 18.02 21.36 35.34
C ILE A 777 16.69 21.75 35.95
N THR A 778 16.57 21.74 37.29
CA THR A 778 15.29 22.06 37.92
C THR A 778 14.86 23.50 37.69
N THR A 779 13.56 23.71 37.82
CA THR A 779 12.99 25.05 37.90
C THR A 779 13.47 25.80 39.16
N TYR A 780 13.32 27.11 39.14
CA TYR A 780 13.35 27.97 40.32
C TYR A 780 11.96 28.03 40.97
N GLY A 781 11.63 27.06 41.83
CA GLY A 781 10.46 27.13 42.70
C GLY A 781 9.12 26.67 42.10
N ARG A 782 9.10 26.16 40.87
CA ARG A 782 7.91 25.59 40.21
C ARG A 782 7.98 24.05 40.18
N GLU A 783 6.89 23.37 39.83
CA GLU A 783 6.97 22.00 39.34
C GLU A 783 7.46 21.99 37.89
N GLY A 784 7.92 20.84 37.40
CA GLY A 784 8.29 20.68 35.99
C GLY A 784 8.11 19.24 35.52
N ARG A 785 7.70 19.11 34.27
CA ARG A 785 7.35 17.87 33.57
C ARG A 785 8.03 17.91 32.21
N TRP A 786 8.76 16.86 31.88
CA TRP A 786 9.54 16.80 30.64
C TRP A 786 9.48 15.39 30.05
N LEU A 787 9.53 15.34 28.72
CA LEU A 787 9.74 14.12 27.94
C LEU A 787 10.98 14.34 27.08
N THR A 788 12.01 13.53 27.28
CA THR A 788 13.30 13.70 26.62
C THR A 788 13.59 12.51 25.73
N ASP A 789 13.67 12.73 24.42
CA ASP A 789 14.15 11.76 23.45
C ASP A 789 15.62 11.43 23.76
N ILE A 790 15.86 10.17 24.09
CA ILE A 790 17.18 9.57 24.30
C ILE A 790 17.32 8.27 23.49
N SER A 791 16.63 8.18 22.35
CA SER A 791 16.61 7.02 21.45
C SER A 791 18.02 6.46 21.14
N PRO A 792 19.07 7.29 20.93
CA PRO A 792 20.42 6.76 20.73
C PRO A 792 20.95 5.91 21.89
N TYR A 793 20.45 6.06 23.12
CA TYR A 793 20.92 5.32 24.30
C TYR A 793 20.21 3.96 24.51
N LEU A 794 19.35 3.52 23.58
CA LEU A 794 18.73 2.18 23.60
C LEU A 794 19.77 1.04 23.75
N PHE A 795 21.00 1.22 23.26
CA PHE A 795 22.09 0.24 23.44
C PHE A 795 22.38 -0.09 24.91
N MET A 796 22.06 0.80 25.86
CA MET A 796 22.24 0.59 27.30
C MET A 796 21.22 -0.39 27.89
N LEU A 797 20.10 -0.62 27.18
CA LEU A 797 18.97 -1.43 27.64
C LEU A 797 18.65 -2.63 26.74
N LYS A 798 19.42 -2.86 25.66
CA LYS A 798 19.20 -3.91 24.66
C LYS A 798 19.05 -5.33 25.21
N ASP A 799 19.67 -5.63 26.36
CA ASP A 799 19.60 -6.96 26.99
C ASP A 799 18.29 -7.16 27.81
N GLY A 800 17.53 -6.07 28.01
CA GLY A 800 16.22 -6.07 28.65
C GLY A 800 16.23 -6.38 30.15
N GLY A 801 15.10 -6.89 30.65
CA GLY A 801 14.97 -7.43 32.00
C GLY A 801 15.09 -6.41 33.14
N GLN A 802 15.58 -6.84 34.30
CA GLN A 802 15.69 -5.97 35.48
C GLN A 802 16.91 -5.07 35.44
N GLN A 803 16.67 -3.76 35.48
CA GLN A 803 17.69 -2.72 35.39
C GLN A 803 17.58 -1.80 36.61
N GLU A 804 18.73 -1.36 37.15
CA GLU A 804 18.78 -0.47 38.31
C GLU A 804 19.27 0.92 37.88
N PHE A 805 18.62 1.96 38.43
CA PHE A 805 18.94 3.35 38.15
C PHE A 805 19.26 4.10 39.43
N ARG A 806 20.14 5.09 39.30
CA ARG A 806 20.43 6.09 40.32
C ARG A 806 20.02 7.46 39.84
N TYR A 807 19.05 8.04 40.52
CA TYR A 807 18.77 9.47 40.44
C TYR A 807 19.69 10.25 41.39
N GLY A 808 20.31 11.33 40.92
CA GLY A 808 21.18 12.20 41.71
C GLY A 808 20.90 13.68 41.45
N GLY A 809 20.70 14.45 42.51
CA GLY A 809 20.40 15.88 42.48
C GLY A 809 20.41 16.47 43.88
N ALA A 810 20.43 17.80 44.03
CA ALA A 810 20.33 18.45 45.34
C ALA A 810 18.88 18.88 45.69
N ASN A 811 18.05 19.11 44.67
CA ASN A 811 16.64 19.45 44.87
C ASN A 811 15.88 18.27 45.49
N GLY A 812 15.07 18.53 46.51
CA GLY A 812 14.16 17.54 47.10
C GLY A 812 12.75 17.72 46.55
N GLY A 813 12.09 16.62 46.20
CA GLY A 813 10.79 16.64 45.54
C GLY A 813 10.19 15.25 45.43
N TRP A 814 8.97 15.18 44.89
CA TRP A 814 8.35 13.94 44.44
C TRP A 814 8.81 13.65 43.01
N LEU A 815 9.16 12.40 42.75
CA LEU A 815 9.59 11.91 41.44
C LEU A 815 8.51 10.97 40.88
N ASN A 816 8.08 11.25 39.66
CA ASN A 816 7.52 10.24 38.77
C ASN A 816 8.42 10.18 37.53
N ILE A 817 9.02 9.01 37.26
CA ILE A 817 10.03 8.82 36.21
C ILE A 817 9.76 7.49 35.52
N SER A 818 9.68 7.52 34.20
CA SER A 818 9.41 6.34 33.37
C SER A 818 10.18 6.40 32.06
N VAL A 819 10.48 5.24 31.52
CA VAL A 819 11.01 5.08 30.17
C VAL A 819 9.86 4.67 29.26
N TYR A 820 9.71 5.37 28.14
CA TYR A 820 8.76 5.07 27.08
C TYR A 820 9.54 4.47 25.91
N LEU A 821 9.04 3.38 25.33
CA LEU A 821 9.65 2.60 24.26
C LEU A 821 8.65 2.43 23.12
N SER A 822 9.09 2.62 21.88
CA SER A 822 8.21 2.62 20.70
C SER A 822 8.95 2.37 19.39
N THR A 823 8.20 2.32 18.28
CA THR A 823 8.63 1.96 16.92
C THR A 823 8.17 3.01 15.90
N TRP A 824 8.82 4.19 15.89
CA TRP A 824 8.45 5.34 15.04
C TRP A 824 9.50 5.60 13.99
N ASP A 825 9.11 5.84 12.74
CA ASP A 825 10.03 6.02 11.61
C ASP A 825 11.02 4.85 11.51
N ASP A 826 10.52 3.60 11.50
CA ASP A 826 11.35 2.41 11.65
C ASP A 826 12.16 2.07 10.38
N ASP A 827 13.34 2.69 10.27
CA ASP A 827 14.36 2.44 9.25
C ASP A 827 15.08 1.08 9.39
N GLY A 828 14.64 0.21 10.31
CA GLY A 828 15.29 -1.06 10.63
C GLY A 828 16.63 -0.90 11.36
N MET A 829 17.05 0.32 11.70
CA MET A 829 18.33 0.58 12.37
C MET A 829 18.15 0.54 13.89
N ARG A 830 19.06 -0.13 14.59
CA ARG A 830 19.07 -0.19 16.06
C ARG A 830 20.44 0.17 16.61
N PRO A 831 20.55 1.02 17.66
CA PRO A 831 21.82 1.28 18.32
C PRO A 831 22.22 0.04 19.14
N THR A 832 23.19 -0.74 18.64
CA THR A 832 23.59 -2.03 19.23
C THR A 832 24.74 -1.92 20.21
N SER A 833 25.54 -0.85 20.13
CA SER A 833 26.68 -0.59 21.01
C SER A 833 27.15 0.87 20.93
N ALA A 834 28.02 1.29 21.86
CA ALA A 834 28.63 2.61 21.83
C ALA A 834 30.00 2.65 22.53
N GLU A 835 30.82 3.64 22.18
CA GLU A 835 32.06 4.01 22.86
C GLU A 835 31.93 5.36 23.57
N TYR A 836 32.38 5.45 24.83
CA TYR A 836 32.43 6.72 25.57
C TYR A 836 33.55 7.62 25.03
N ALA A 837 33.17 8.69 24.35
CA ALA A 837 34.09 9.52 23.61
C ALA A 837 34.75 10.59 24.47
N PHE A 838 33.98 11.52 25.04
CA PHE A 838 34.53 12.73 25.65
C PHE A 838 33.80 13.12 26.93
N SER A 839 34.59 13.71 27.85
CA SER A 839 34.11 14.30 29.09
C SER A 839 34.27 15.81 29.09
N GLY A 840 33.40 16.46 29.87
CA GLY A 840 33.56 17.85 30.29
C GLY A 840 34.80 18.14 31.14
N GLY A 841 34.85 19.34 31.69
CA GLY A 841 35.88 19.84 32.60
C GLY A 841 35.96 21.36 32.63
N SER A 842 36.95 21.89 33.34
CA SER A 842 37.06 23.35 33.53
C SER A 842 37.45 24.08 32.24
N PHE A 843 36.54 24.95 31.79
CA PHE A 843 36.64 25.68 30.54
C PHE A 843 37.51 26.94 30.70
N ARG A 844 38.74 26.85 30.20
CA ARG A 844 39.78 27.90 30.16
C ARG A 844 40.90 27.44 29.23
N GLY A 845 42.01 28.17 29.13
CA GLY A 845 43.03 27.99 28.07
C GLY A 845 43.74 26.63 27.98
N GLN A 846 43.45 25.68 28.88
CA GLN A 846 43.91 24.29 28.86
C GLN A 846 42.80 23.27 28.53
N TYR A 847 41.56 23.69 28.25
CA TYR A 847 40.42 22.79 28.02
C TYR A 847 40.64 21.84 26.83
N ASN A 848 41.33 22.30 25.78
CA ASN A 848 41.70 21.51 24.61
C ASN A 848 43.11 20.88 24.72
N ASN A 849 43.72 20.88 25.91
CA ASN A 849 45.01 20.22 26.14
C ASN A 849 44.79 18.70 26.33
N GLN A 850 45.19 17.91 25.34
CA GLN A 850 45.12 16.44 25.32
C GLN A 850 45.88 15.78 26.49
N SER A 851 46.82 16.48 27.15
CA SER A 851 47.51 15.97 28.36
C SER A 851 46.68 16.12 29.65
N MET A 852 45.56 16.86 29.62
CA MET A 852 44.66 17.06 30.77
C MET A 852 43.29 16.39 30.59
N TYR A 853 42.77 16.37 29.36
CA TYR A 853 41.45 15.79 29.06
C TYR A 853 41.52 14.95 27.78
N LYS A 854 40.71 13.88 27.69
CA LYS A 854 40.50 13.16 26.42
C LYS A 854 39.83 14.12 25.43
N ARG A 855 40.53 14.44 24.34
CA ARG A 855 40.08 15.32 23.24
C ARG A 855 40.28 14.70 21.86
N VAL A 856 40.82 13.49 21.83
CA VAL A 856 40.97 12.63 20.66
C VAL A 856 40.52 11.24 21.08
N HIS A 857 39.84 10.54 20.18
CA HIS A 857 39.36 9.18 20.34
C HIS A 857 39.53 8.43 19.03
N ASP A 858 40.38 7.41 19.04
CA ASP A 858 40.42 6.43 17.95
C ASP A 858 39.17 5.53 18.10
N LEU A 859 38.37 5.42 17.04
CA LEU A 859 37.13 4.64 16.99
C LEU A 859 37.41 3.23 16.45
N THR A 860 36.80 2.20 17.05
CA THR A 860 36.90 0.81 16.56
C THR A 860 35.52 0.36 16.09
N ILE A 861 35.19 0.64 14.83
CA ILE A 861 33.88 0.34 14.25
C ILE A 861 33.59 -1.18 14.35
N PRO A 862 32.53 -1.60 15.05
CA PRO A 862 32.16 -3.02 15.14
C PRO A 862 31.77 -3.61 13.78
N ALA A 863 32.05 -4.90 13.57
CA ALA A 863 31.58 -5.60 12.37
C ALA A 863 30.03 -5.69 12.37
N GLY A 864 29.40 -5.42 11.22
CA GLY A 864 27.94 -5.29 11.14
C GLY A 864 27.42 -3.95 11.69
N THR A 865 28.22 -2.89 11.58
CA THR A 865 27.75 -1.51 11.78
C THR A 865 27.43 -0.90 10.43
N ASP A 866 26.24 -0.34 10.29
CA ASP A 866 25.76 0.29 9.06
C ASP A 866 25.71 1.82 9.17
N LYS A 867 25.57 2.35 10.39
CA LYS A 867 25.49 3.79 10.70
C LYS A 867 26.21 4.15 12.00
N VAL A 868 26.86 5.31 12.03
CA VAL A 868 27.69 5.77 13.15
C VAL A 868 27.30 7.19 13.52
N VAL A 869 26.96 7.41 14.79
CA VAL A 869 26.35 8.66 15.28
C VAL A 869 27.12 9.19 16.49
N ILE A 870 27.35 10.51 16.54
CA ILE A 870 27.75 11.18 17.78
C ILE A 870 26.47 11.57 18.53
N SER A 871 26.38 11.22 19.82
CA SER A 871 25.39 11.79 20.74
C SER A 871 26.12 12.52 21.87
N SER A 872 25.77 13.78 22.12
CA SER A 872 26.44 14.64 23.10
C SER A 872 25.45 15.44 23.93
N VAL A 873 25.53 15.32 25.27
CA VAL A 873 24.76 16.16 26.21
C VAL A 873 25.71 17.17 26.85
N VAL A 874 25.45 18.45 26.63
CA VAL A 874 26.36 19.56 26.95
C VAL A 874 25.65 20.62 27.78
N THR A 875 26.22 20.99 28.93
CA THR A 875 25.75 22.15 29.72
C THR A 875 26.92 22.99 30.26
N GLY A 876 26.82 24.31 30.12
CA GLY A 876 27.77 25.28 30.66
C GLY A 876 27.43 25.74 32.07
N HIS A 877 28.44 25.83 32.95
CA HIS A 877 28.27 26.17 34.37
C HIS A 877 29.28 27.23 34.84
N GLY A 878 28.83 28.07 35.77
CA GLY A 878 29.64 29.12 36.39
C GLY A 878 29.46 30.48 35.72
N PHE A 879 29.55 31.54 36.53
CA PHE A 879 29.27 32.91 36.13
C PHE A 879 30.08 33.92 36.97
N GLY A 880 30.17 35.16 36.48
CA GLY A 880 30.64 36.34 37.21
C GLY A 880 32.13 36.33 37.57
N LYS A 881 32.94 35.53 36.86
CA LYS A 881 34.39 35.38 37.15
C LYS A 881 35.29 36.18 36.21
N ASP A 882 34.84 36.48 35.01
CA ASP A 882 35.65 37.10 33.96
C ASP A 882 34.75 37.92 33.00
N ASP A 883 35.35 38.66 32.07
CA ASP A 883 34.62 39.54 31.15
C ASP A 883 33.64 38.80 30.20
N ALA A 884 33.91 37.53 29.87
CA ALA A 884 33.06 36.73 28.98
C ALA A 884 31.89 36.05 29.70
N ASN A 885 31.85 36.08 31.04
CA ASN A 885 30.81 35.46 31.86
C ASN A 885 30.59 33.94 31.61
N CYS A 886 31.64 33.24 31.18
CA CYS A 886 31.59 31.80 30.92
C CYS A 886 31.48 30.98 32.23
N ALA A 887 30.99 29.74 32.20
CA ALA A 887 30.48 29.00 31.03
C ALA A 887 28.95 28.98 30.95
N GLU A 888 28.22 29.44 31.96
CA GLU A 888 26.73 29.44 31.95
C GLU A 888 26.15 30.45 30.96
N PHE A 889 26.74 31.64 30.87
CA PHE A 889 26.24 32.79 30.09
C PHE A 889 27.23 33.21 29.00
N CYS A 890 27.89 32.23 28.36
CA CYS A 890 28.66 32.46 27.15
C CYS A 890 28.47 31.29 26.18
N ASN A 891 28.28 31.60 24.91
CA ASN A 891 28.17 30.65 23.81
C ASN A 891 29.54 30.02 23.58
N HIS A 892 29.75 28.88 24.24
CA HIS A 892 30.87 28.00 23.98
C HIS A 892 30.52 27.01 22.87
N GLU A 893 31.45 26.85 21.95
CA GLU A 893 31.32 26.14 20.68
C GLU A 893 31.89 24.71 20.82
N HIS A 894 31.16 23.68 20.38
CA HIS A 894 31.52 22.26 20.54
C HIS A 894 31.85 21.61 19.21
N ARG A 895 33.11 21.72 18.81
CA ARG A 895 33.56 21.25 17.50
C ARG A 895 33.96 19.78 17.54
N PHE A 896 33.40 19.00 16.63
CA PHE A 896 33.79 17.62 16.36
C PHE A 896 34.40 17.54 14.96
N SER A 897 35.48 16.77 14.79
CA SER A 897 36.14 16.59 13.49
C SER A 897 36.79 15.22 13.35
N MET A 898 36.65 14.60 12.18
CA MET A 898 37.27 13.32 11.82
C MET A 898 37.50 13.26 10.31
N ASN A 899 38.61 12.67 9.87
CA ASN A 899 38.91 12.38 8.46
C ASN A 899 38.75 13.56 7.47
N GLY A 900 38.91 14.80 7.93
CA GLY A 900 38.77 16.02 7.13
C GLY A 900 37.38 16.67 7.19
N HIS A 901 36.39 15.99 7.77
CA HIS A 901 35.07 16.54 8.06
C HIS A 901 35.02 17.24 9.42
N VAL A 902 34.13 18.22 9.56
CA VAL A 902 33.94 19.03 10.77
C VAL A 902 32.45 19.33 10.94
N THR A 903 31.96 19.28 12.18
CA THR A 903 30.65 19.83 12.59
C THR A 903 30.79 20.50 13.96
N GLN A 904 29.77 21.25 14.39
CA GLN A 904 29.82 22.01 15.63
C GLN A 904 28.42 22.22 16.24
N GLU A 905 28.30 22.09 17.55
CA GLU A 905 27.12 22.50 18.33
C GLU A 905 27.42 23.81 19.08
N ASP A 906 26.51 24.80 18.97
CA ASP A 906 26.64 26.14 19.55
C ASP A 906 25.38 26.55 20.32
N PHE A 907 25.51 27.44 21.30
CA PHE A 907 24.41 27.95 22.13
C PHE A 907 24.25 29.48 21.99
N PRO A 908 23.74 29.98 20.85
CA PRO A 908 23.76 31.41 20.53
C PRO A 908 23.01 32.29 21.53
N MET A 909 21.98 31.78 22.21
CA MET A 909 21.24 32.51 23.25
C MET A 909 22.11 32.96 24.44
N ALA A 910 23.22 32.27 24.69
CA ALA A 910 24.19 32.63 25.73
C ALA A 910 25.12 33.80 25.31
N GLY A 911 25.16 34.17 24.02
CA GLY A 911 25.95 35.29 23.50
C GLY A 911 27.47 35.06 23.49
N ASN A 912 28.23 35.84 22.73
CA ASN A 912 29.67 35.70 22.57
C ASN A 912 30.39 37.06 22.55
N GLY A 913 31.60 37.12 21.97
CA GLY A 913 32.39 38.35 21.92
C GLY A 913 31.83 39.45 21.00
N THR A 914 30.82 39.15 20.17
CA THR A 914 30.20 40.11 19.23
C THR A 914 28.69 40.29 19.45
N VAL A 915 28.01 39.32 20.06
CA VAL A 915 26.56 39.33 20.35
C VAL A 915 26.35 39.14 21.85
N ASN A 916 25.65 40.04 22.53
CA ASN A 916 25.35 39.87 23.96
C ASN A 916 24.42 38.67 24.22
N SER A 917 24.53 38.05 25.40
CA SER A 917 23.55 37.07 25.90
C SER A 917 22.12 37.61 25.79
N ASP A 918 21.20 36.78 25.30
CA ASP A 918 19.78 37.11 25.23
C ASP A 918 19.18 37.07 26.63
N ARG A 919 18.83 38.25 27.16
CA ARG A 919 18.26 38.39 28.51
C ARG A 919 16.88 37.75 28.67
N GLU A 920 16.26 37.33 27.57
CA GLU A 920 14.99 36.61 27.58
C GLU A 920 15.07 35.31 26.77
N GLY A 921 16.27 34.79 26.50
CA GLY A 921 16.47 33.60 25.67
C GLY A 921 15.66 32.40 26.16
N CYS A 922 15.70 32.09 27.46
CA CYS A 922 14.93 30.98 28.04
C CYS A 922 13.44 31.34 28.23
N ALA A 923 13.11 32.62 28.42
CA ALA A 923 11.71 33.06 28.41
C ALA A 923 11.08 33.03 27.00
N LYS A 924 11.87 32.90 25.94
CA LYS A 924 11.42 32.72 24.55
C LYS A 924 11.28 31.25 24.14
N SER A 925 11.69 30.29 24.98
CA SER A 925 11.59 28.84 24.74
C SER A 925 10.55 28.15 25.64
N THR A 926 9.56 28.90 26.11
CA THR A 926 8.47 28.41 26.97
C THR A 926 7.45 27.55 26.22
N ASP A 927 7.23 27.89 24.95
CA ASP A 927 6.56 27.07 23.93
C ASP A 927 7.33 25.79 23.57
N MET A 928 8.65 25.77 23.78
CA MET A 928 9.53 24.60 23.64
C MET A 928 9.78 23.86 24.97
N GLY A 929 8.90 24.02 25.97
CA GLY A 929 8.93 23.27 27.22
C GLY A 929 9.76 23.88 28.37
N THR A 930 10.22 25.13 28.25
CA THR A 930 10.76 25.84 29.43
C THR A 930 9.63 26.23 30.38
N VAL A 931 9.70 25.80 31.64
CA VAL A 931 8.69 26.18 32.64
C VAL A 931 8.62 27.70 32.81
N ALA A 932 7.42 28.27 32.74
CA ALA A 932 7.19 29.71 32.78
C ALA A 932 7.20 30.30 34.20
N ASN A 933 7.40 31.63 34.28
CA ASN A 933 7.21 32.47 35.48
C ASN A 933 7.74 31.85 36.77
N GLN A 934 8.98 31.40 36.72
CA GLN A 934 9.67 30.87 37.87
C GLN A 934 10.18 32.02 38.74
N LYS A 935 10.77 31.68 39.89
CA LYS A 935 11.63 32.60 40.65
C LYS A 935 13.00 32.70 39.97
N GLY A 936 13.90 33.48 40.57
CA GLY A 936 15.29 33.58 40.13
C GLY A 936 15.49 33.97 38.65
N SER A 937 16.69 33.77 38.15
CA SER A 937 17.13 34.27 36.84
C SER A 937 16.68 33.41 35.65
N TRP A 938 15.48 32.83 35.71
CA TRP A 938 14.96 31.92 34.68
C TRP A 938 14.88 32.51 33.24
N PRO A 939 14.67 33.82 32.98
CA PRO A 939 14.53 34.31 31.60
C PRO A 939 15.84 34.31 30.79
N TYR A 940 17.00 34.42 31.44
CA TYR A 940 18.28 34.61 30.75
C TYR A 940 18.68 33.37 29.95
N GLY A 941 19.05 33.58 28.68
CA GLY A 941 19.62 32.57 27.80
C GLY A 941 20.97 32.07 28.29
N ARG A 942 21.16 30.74 28.21
CA ARG A 942 22.26 29.99 28.81
C ARG A 942 22.83 28.97 27.82
N ALA A 943 24.00 28.44 28.14
CA ALA A 943 24.73 27.54 27.26
C ALA A 943 24.33 26.06 27.45
N GLY A 944 23.43 25.57 26.60
CA GLY A 944 23.01 24.16 26.53
C GLY A 944 21.91 23.74 27.51
N TRP A 945 21.26 24.69 28.19
CA TRP A 945 20.13 24.41 29.09
C TRP A 945 19.31 25.66 29.37
N CYS A 946 18.05 25.48 29.78
CA CYS A 946 17.26 26.48 30.49
C CYS A 946 16.81 25.90 31.83
N ALA A 947 16.69 26.72 32.87
CA ALA A 947 16.17 26.26 34.15
C ALA A 947 14.73 25.79 33.94
N GLY A 948 14.40 24.56 34.32
CA GLY A 948 13.07 24.00 34.06
C GLY A 948 12.80 23.60 32.60
N GLN A 949 13.83 23.33 31.82
CA GLN A 949 13.75 22.64 30.53
C GLN A 949 14.64 21.38 30.58
N ASP A 950 14.35 20.39 29.75
CA ASP A 950 15.22 19.22 29.60
C ASP A 950 16.47 19.51 28.77
N THR A 951 17.53 18.74 29.00
CA THR A 951 18.78 18.87 28.23
C THR A 951 18.85 17.75 27.21
N LYS A 952 18.25 18.01 26.04
CA LYS A 952 18.18 17.07 24.92
C LYS A 952 19.60 16.74 24.40
N PRO A 953 19.91 15.48 24.06
CA PRO A 953 21.17 15.15 23.40
C PRO A 953 21.24 15.79 22.02
N TRP A 954 22.37 16.42 21.68
CA TRP A 954 22.69 16.74 20.30
C TRP A 954 23.17 15.47 19.59
N VAL A 955 22.53 15.15 18.47
CA VAL A 955 22.72 13.90 17.72
C VAL A 955 23.15 14.24 16.30
N TRP A 956 24.23 13.60 15.82
CA TRP A 956 24.79 13.89 14.50
C TRP A 956 25.35 12.64 13.82
N ASP A 957 24.91 12.38 12.60
CA ASP A 957 25.39 11.26 11.78
C ASP A 957 26.80 11.54 11.21
N ILE A 958 27.73 10.62 11.48
CA ILE A 958 29.12 10.66 11.00
C ILE A 958 29.47 9.44 10.12
N SER A 959 28.49 8.66 9.65
CA SER A 959 28.71 7.46 8.82
C SER A 959 29.52 7.76 7.56
N ASN A 960 29.24 8.92 6.94
CA ASN A 960 29.97 9.44 5.77
C ASN A 960 31.37 9.98 6.10
N TRP A 961 31.76 10.06 7.37
CA TRP A 961 33.11 10.46 7.80
C TRP A 961 34.01 9.24 8.05
N VAL A 962 33.43 8.05 8.21
CA VAL A 962 34.15 6.82 8.56
C VAL A 962 34.93 6.29 7.36
N ASP A 963 36.21 6.01 7.57
CA ASP A 963 37.01 5.19 6.68
C ASP A 963 36.69 3.71 6.95
N TRP A 964 35.78 3.17 6.13
CA TRP A 964 35.33 1.77 6.16
C TRP A 964 36.38 0.78 5.63
N SER A 965 37.50 1.25 5.04
CA SER A 965 38.55 0.37 4.50
C SER A 965 39.50 -0.20 5.58
N GLY A 966 39.25 0.12 6.85
CA GLY A 966 40.08 -0.29 8.00
C GLY A 966 41.21 0.69 8.35
N GLY A 967 41.13 1.93 7.85
CA GLY A 967 42.02 3.02 8.28
C GLY A 967 41.72 3.53 9.69
N THR A 968 42.56 4.44 10.19
CA THR A 968 42.42 5.01 11.54
C THR A 968 41.33 6.09 11.56
N ASN A 969 40.19 5.78 12.14
CA ASN A 969 39.10 6.74 12.40
C ASN A 969 39.37 7.50 13.71
N MET A 970 40.00 8.68 13.60
CA MET A 970 40.41 9.50 14.75
C MET A 970 39.45 10.68 14.93
N LEU A 971 38.48 10.54 15.84
CA LEU A 971 37.55 11.61 16.20
C LEU A 971 38.21 12.59 17.19
N GLN A 972 38.16 13.88 16.88
CA GLN A 972 38.64 14.96 17.74
C GLN A 972 37.47 15.82 18.22
N TYR A 973 37.53 16.27 19.49
CA TYR A 973 36.59 17.20 20.11
C TYR A 973 37.30 18.44 20.66
N GLN A 974 36.72 19.62 20.47
CA GLN A 974 37.23 20.90 20.99
C GLN A 974 36.09 21.75 21.57
N GLY A 975 36.30 22.33 22.75
CA GLY A 975 35.47 23.43 23.26
C GLY A 975 36.12 24.78 22.95
N LEU A 976 35.43 25.67 22.24
CA LEU A 976 35.96 26.94 21.75
C LEU A 976 35.07 28.13 22.20
N TYR A 977 35.58 29.34 22.06
CA TYR A 977 34.84 30.59 22.27
C TYR A 977 35.30 31.63 21.25
N ASN A 978 34.40 32.07 20.37
CA ASN A 978 34.73 32.82 19.15
C ASN A 978 35.75 32.09 18.26
N GLY A 979 35.55 30.79 18.03
CA GLY A 979 36.38 29.93 17.18
C GLY A 979 37.77 29.59 17.72
N VAL A 980 38.13 30.02 18.94
CA VAL A 980 39.48 29.83 19.53
C VAL A 980 39.44 29.22 20.93
N ASN A 981 40.58 28.72 21.42
CA ASN A 981 40.70 28.29 22.82
C ASN A 981 40.36 29.45 23.76
N TYR A 982 39.32 29.27 24.57
CA TYR A 982 38.89 30.28 25.54
C TYR A 982 39.96 30.57 26.60
N VAL A 983 40.30 31.85 26.79
CA VAL A 983 41.20 32.33 27.85
C VAL A 983 40.48 33.44 28.63
N PRO A 984 40.08 33.21 29.90
CA PRO A 984 39.39 34.21 30.72
C PRO A 984 40.15 35.54 30.79
N GLN A 985 39.43 36.66 30.72
CA GLN A 985 39.98 38.02 30.86
C GLN A 985 39.51 38.67 32.16
N ASN A 986 40.41 39.40 32.82
CA ASN A 986 40.14 40.06 34.13
C ASN A 986 39.62 39.11 35.23
N GLU A 987 40.10 37.86 35.23
CA GLU A 987 39.60 36.80 36.10
C GLU A 987 39.71 37.11 37.62
N GLN A 988 38.60 36.92 38.33
CA GLN A 988 38.49 37.03 39.78
C GLN A 988 38.83 35.71 40.49
N SER A 989 39.30 35.78 41.73
CA SER A 989 39.69 34.59 42.51
C SER A 989 38.51 33.61 42.73
N GLY A 990 38.75 32.32 42.51
CA GLY A 990 37.73 31.27 42.67
C GLY A 990 37.02 30.89 41.36
N ALA A 991 37.77 30.88 40.27
CA ALA A 991 37.34 30.55 38.91
C ALA A 991 36.64 29.17 38.79
N ASN A 992 35.36 29.16 38.47
CA ASN A 992 34.47 27.99 38.44
C ASN A 992 33.79 27.75 37.08
N GLN A 993 34.35 28.29 35.99
CA GLN A 993 33.89 28.03 34.63
C GLN A 993 34.13 26.53 34.30
N ASP A 994 33.04 25.81 34.06
CA ASP A 994 32.99 24.35 33.91
C ASP A 994 32.00 23.99 32.79
N ILE A 995 32.42 23.19 31.83
CA ILE A 995 31.52 22.64 30.81
C ILE A 995 31.33 21.17 31.13
N ARG A 996 30.08 20.73 31.23
CA ARG A 996 29.70 19.34 31.51
C ARG A 996 29.25 18.67 30.22
N VAL A 997 30.16 17.93 29.60
CA VAL A 997 29.92 17.12 28.40
C VAL A 997 29.91 15.65 28.77
N VAL A 998 28.95 14.92 28.22
CA VAL A 998 28.95 13.47 28.04
C VAL A 998 28.74 13.23 26.56
N SER A 999 29.74 12.69 25.86
CA SER A 999 29.61 12.33 24.45
C SER A 999 29.88 10.84 24.25
N TYR A 1000 28.99 10.16 23.53
CA TYR A 1000 29.13 8.80 23.05
C TYR A 1000 29.24 8.79 21.51
N VAL A 1001 30.00 7.84 20.96
CA VAL A 1001 29.88 7.43 19.57
C VAL A 1001 29.09 6.12 19.55
N ILE A 1002 27.99 6.09 18.83
CA ILE A 1002 26.97 5.06 18.88
C ILE A 1002 26.92 4.37 17.51
N TYR A 1003 26.91 3.04 17.55
CA TYR A 1003 26.94 2.17 16.39
C TYR A 1003 25.56 1.56 16.19
N TYR A 1004 25.01 1.78 15.00
CA TYR A 1004 23.73 1.27 14.58
C TYR A 1004 23.93 0.12 13.58
N THR A 1005 23.14 -0.94 13.76
CA THR A 1005 23.08 -2.10 12.87
C THR A 1005 21.69 -2.16 12.24
N ASN A 1006 21.61 -2.48 10.95
CA ASN A 1006 20.36 -2.75 10.28
C ASN A 1006 19.89 -4.19 10.59
N ILE A 1007 18.84 -4.33 11.40
CA ILE A 1007 18.33 -5.65 11.79
C ILE A 1007 17.44 -6.31 10.73
N SER A 1008 16.89 -5.56 9.75
CA SER A 1008 16.11 -6.16 8.65
C SER A 1008 17.00 -6.88 7.62
N SER A 1009 18.31 -6.57 7.59
CA SER A 1009 19.29 -7.26 6.73
C SER A 1009 19.74 -8.64 7.25
N GLY A 1010 19.37 -9.00 8.48
CA GLY A 1010 19.89 -10.18 9.18
C GLY A 1010 19.01 -11.41 9.04
N ASN A 1011 19.37 -12.32 8.10
CA ASN A 1011 18.69 -13.59 7.85
C ASN A 1011 18.51 -14.47 9.12
N SER A 1012 17.39 -14.26 9.81
CA SER A 1012 16.91 -14.98 10.99
C SER A 1012 15.40 -15.08 10.86
N SER A 1013 14.84 -16.29 10.90
CA SER A 1013 13.40 -16.52 10.76
C SER A 1013 12.62 -16.14 12.03
N VAL A 1014 12.46 -14.84 12.25
CA VAL A 1014 11.26 -14.27 12.84
C VAL A 1014 10.55 -13.58 11.68
N GLN A 1015 9.41 -14.11 11.24
CA GLN A 1015 8.53 -13.31 10.41
C GLN A 1015 8.07 -12.15 11.27
N MET A 1016 8.49 -10.94 10.94
CA MET A 1016 7.61 -9.80 11.14
C MET A 1016 6.38 -10.08 10.29
N GLU A 1017 5.20 -10.00 10.91
CA GLU A 1017 4.01 -9.70 10.13
C GLU A 1017 4.24 -8.27 9.62
N ASP A 1018 4.49 -8.13 8.31
CA ASP A 1018 4.44 -6.84 7.64
C ASP A 1018 2.97 -6.39 7.65
N THR A 1019 2.59 -5.79 8.77
CA THR A 1019 1.37 -5.04 8.95
C THR A 1019 1.68 -4.04 10.05
N PRO A 1020 1.68 -2.72 9.78
CA PRO A 1020 1.30 -1.77 10.82
C PRO A 1020 0.04 -2.33 11.46
N SER A 1021 -0.01 -2.45 12.79
CA SER A 1021 -1.13 -3.10 13.47
C SER A 1021 -2.44 -2.56 12.91
N LYS A 1022 -3.24 -3.43 12.27
CA LYS A 1022 -4.47 -3.04 11.58
C LYS A 1022 -5.29 -2.08 12.46
N PRO A 1023 -6.04 -1.14 11.84
CA PRO A 1023 -7.01 -0.33 12.56
C PRO A 1023 -7.83 -1.21 13.52
N ILE A 1024 -8.09 -0.68 14.71
CA ILE A 1024 -8.69 -1.41 15.83
C ILE A 1024 -9.94 -2.16 15.35
N ASN A 1025 -9.87 -3.48 15.33
CA ASN A 1025 -11.05 -4.31 15.08
C ASN A 1025 -11.93 -4.30 16.34
N ASP A 1026 -12.75 -3.27 16.49
CA ASP A 1026 -13.76 -3.19 17.54
C ASP A 1026 -15.11 -3.66 16.99
N SER A 1027 -15.58 -4.78 17.49
CA SER A 1027 -16.94 -5.30 17.31
C SER A 1027 -17.95 -4.50 18.14
N GLN A 1028 -17.88 -3.17 18.03
CA GLN A 1028 -18.75 -2.19 18.67
C GLN A 1028 -19.03 -1.06 17.66
N GLY A 1029 -20.12 -1.21 16.91
CA GLY A 1029 -20.41 -0.36 15.75
C GLY A 1029 -20.56 1.13 16.08
N ASN A 1030 -19.99 1.96 15.20
CA ASN A 1030 -20.32 3.37 14.94
C ASN A 1030 -20.70 4.25 16.15
N ASN A 1031 -19.96 4.11 17.25
CA ASN A 1031 -19.73 5.24 18.15
C ASN A 1031 -18.34 5.79 17.85
N VAL A 1032 -18.28 7.10 17.58
CA VAL A 1032 -17.04 7.87 17.72
C VAL A 1032 -16.45 7.51 19.07
N GLN A 1033 -15.30 6.83 19.10
CA GLN A 1033 -14.56 6.59 20.33
C GLN A 1033 -13.97 7.93 20.79
N THR A 1034 -14.83 8.78 21.38
CA THR A 1034 -14.38 9.74 22.37
C THR A 1034 -13.70 8.92 23.45
N LEU A 1035 -12.37 8.90 23.42
CA LEU A 1035 -11.54 8.35 24.48
C LEU A 1035 -12.01 9.00 25.77
N ASP A 1036 -12.79 8.26 26.55
CA ASP A 1036 -13.14 8.67 27.90
C ASP A 1036 -11.84 8.50 28.69
N ILE A 1037 -11.07 9.59 28.79
CA ILE A 1037 -9.79 9.64 29.53
C ILE A 1037 -10.12 9.60 31.02
N GLU A 1038 -10.74 8.49 31.45
CA GLU A 1038 -11.24 8.24 32.79
C GLU A 1038 -10.06 8.22 33.77
N ALA A 1039 -9.90 9.37 34.41
CA ALA A 1039 -8.88 9.69 35.39
C ALA A 1039 -7.43 9.73 34.87
N TRP A 1040 -6.78 10.84 35.19
CA TRP A 1040 -5.34 11.06 35.07
C TRP A 1040 -4.56 10.26 36.13
N VAL A 1041 -4.60 8.92 36.05
CA VAL A 1041 -4.06 7.96 37.05
C VAL A 1041 -2.54 7.79 36.95
N ARG A 1042 -1.82 8.91 37.05
CA ARG A 1042 -0.47 8.95 37.65
C ARG A 1042 -0.39 9.87 38.87
N ASP A 1043 -1.38 10.73 39.07
CA ASP A 1043 -1.54 11.52 40.28
C ASP A 1043 -2.17 10.70 41.43
N LYS A 1044 -1.83 9.40 41.52
CA LYS A 1044 -2.10 8.56 42.70
C LYS A 1044 -1.18 9.00 43.85
N GLU A 1045 -1.67 10.01 44.57
CA GLU A 1045 -1.29 10.29 45.95
C GLU A 1045 0.16 10.74 46.25
N CYS A 1046 0.74 11.64 45.44
CA CYS A 1046 1.78 12.55 45.94
C CYS A 1046 1.34 13.38 47.18
N ALA A 1047 0.01 13.48 47.42
CA ALA A 1047 -0.61 14.28 48.46
C ALA A 1047 -1.02 13.53 49.75
N ALA A 1048 -1.08 12.19 49.77
CA ALA A 1048 -1.70 11.46 50.89
C ALA A 1048 -0.74 11.06 52.03
N VAL A 1049 0.58 11.26 51.86
CA VAL A 1049 1.61 10.63 52.72
C VAL A 1049 2.27 11.62 53.73
N GLU A 1050 1.96 12.92 53.69
CA GLU A 1050 2.44 13.90 54.69
C GLU A 1050 1.29 14.46 55.57
N HIS A 1051 0.75 13.61 56.45
CA HIS A 1051 -0.08 13.97 57.63
C HIS A 1051 0.39 13.26 58.90
#